data_AF-A0A068UCE2-F1
#
_entry.id   AF-A0A068UCE2-F1
#
_cell.length_a   1.000
_cell.length_b   1.000
_cell.length_c   1.000
_cell.angle_alpha   90.00
_cell.angle_beta   90.00
_cell.angle_gamma   90.00
#
_symmetry.space_group_name_H-M   'P 1'
#
loop_
_entity.id
_entity.type
_entity.pdbx_description
1 polymer ?
#
loop_
_entity_poly.entity_id
_entity_poly.type
_entity_poly.pdbx_seq_one_letter_code
_entity_poly.pdbx_strand_id
1 'polypeptide(L)'
;MASPAIQRSPLQRLSTFKDTPPPVTTTTTTATPTPHSTTPTPLSPAPSALDSFSSDPIFSSFLSSDFDSTRFSSAALSSGSAASRIEKLQEGLRLLDSQLRHDVLSRHQDLLQQLSSIKAADSALSSLRSSVSSLQSSVKKIRSELSEPHRLISTKTLQLSNIHSTAELLQSTIRTLRLSKKLRDLFDSAPDPEKLDLSKAAQLHFEILSMYNESHLSGIDVADSELKWVSEIGQKLRAEGMRVLERGLEGLNQAEVGAGLQVFYNMGELRGTVDGLVSKYKAMGTKSVNVALDMKAISGGGSGGGGFAGPGGVQRSGTPQIGGGAKAKEALWQRMNVCMDQLHSIVVAVWHLQRVLSKKRDPFTHVLLLDEVLQEGDPTLTDRIWEALVKSFASQMKSIFTASSFVKEIFTVGYPKLFAMIENLLERIARDTDVKGVPPALTQEGKDQMISAIETFQTAFLALCLSRLSDLVNSVFPMSSRGTIPSREHMLRIVSRIQEEIEGVQLDPRLTLLVSRVITKVLHLLAERAEYQISTGPEARQIMGPATVAQQKNFTLCQHLQEIYTRLFSLMGGLPAIAVEIMSPALDAIYRVACDSVTSLFQAMRERLESCILQIHEQNFATLGMDAAMDNNASPYMEELQKSILHFRAEFLSRLLPRSASAASVGTEFICTGLVRNLASRVLIFFIRHASLVRPLSESGKLRMARDMAELELAVSQNLFPVEQLGAPYRALRAFRPVIFLETSQLEASPLLQDLPLSVTLHHLYSRGPEELQSPMQRNRLTPQKYSLWLDEKGEDQIWKGIKATLDDYAAKVRARGDKEFSPVYPLMLKLGSSLSANES
;
A
#
# COMPACT_ATOMS: atom_id res chain seq x y z
N MET A 1 -31.93 -7.34 44.50
CA MET A 1 -33.23 -7.11 43.82
C MET A 1 -33.09 -7.57 42.38
N ALA A 2 -34.17 -8.16 41.84
CA ALA A 2 -34.38 -8.67 40.48
C ALA A 2 -33.80 -10.06 40.13
N SER A 3 -34.73 -11.02 39.95
CA SER A 3 -34.56 -12.27 39.20
C SER A 3 -34.97 -12.05 37.71
N PRO A 4 -34.92 -13.04 36.79
CA PRO A 4 -34.18 -12.91 35.52
C PRO A 4 -35.10 -12.97 34.28
N ALA A 5 -34.52 -12.75 33.09
CA ALA A 5 -35.13 -13.09 31.82
C ALA A 5 -34.12 -13.92 30.99
N ILE A 6 -34.50 -15.17 30.67
CA ILE A 6 -33.74 -16.08 29.81
C ILE A 6 -34.53 -16.28 28.52
N GLN A 7 -33.85 -16.05 27.39
CA GLN A 7 -34.33 -16.24 26.03
C GLN A 7 -34.23 -17.72 25.58
N ARG A 8 -35.03 -18.05 24.56
CA ARG A 8 -35.40 -19.38 24.08
C ARG A 8 -34.45 -20.01 23.05
N SER A 9 -34.65 -21.33 22.88
CA SER A 9 -34.56 -22.18 21.67
C SER A 9 -33.18 -22.57 21.11
N PRO A 10 -33.01 -23.71 20.37
CA PRO A 10 -34.01 -24.41 19.56
C PRO A 10 -34.10 -25.95 19.66
N LEU A 11 -35.23 -26.48 19.16
CA LEU A 11 -35.57 -27.89 18.97
C LEU A 11 -35.38 -28.28 17.50
N GLN A 12 -34.78 -29.45 17.25
CA GLN A 12 -34.77 -30.15 15.97
C GLN A 12 -35.59 -31.44 16.02
N ARG A 13 -36.21 -31.76 14.88
CA ARG A 13 -37.20 -32.82 14.59
C ARG A 13 -36.61 -34.23 14.57
N LEU A 14 -37.50 -35.24 14.72
CA LEU A 14 -37.85 -36.29 13.73
C LEU A 14 -39.00 -37.13 14.34
N SER A 15 -40.22 -37.10 13.78
CA SER A 15 -40.81 -38.05 12.81
C SER A 15 -41.37 -39.33 13.44
N THR A 16 -42.69 -39.59 13.33
CA THR A 16 -43.28 -40.68 12.52
C THR A 16 -44.81 -40.89 12.71
N PHE A 17 -45.49 -41.19 11.59
CA PHE A 17 -46.77 -41.92 11.34
C PHE A 17 -48.07 -41.48 12.08
N LYS A 18 -49.08 -40.85 11.45
CA LYS A 18 -50.07 -41.27 10.41
C LYS A 18 -51.06 -42.34 10.89
N ASP A 19 -52.30 -41.96 11.22
CA ASP A 19 -53.52 -42.53 10.61
C ASP A 19 -54.84 -41.82 11.04
N THR A 20 -55.80 -41.93 10.12
CA THR A 20 -57.03 -41.14 9.87
C THR A 20 -58.24 -41.61 10.70
N PRO A 21 -59.25 -40.76 11.00
CA PRO A 21 -60.46 -41.16 11.75
C PRO A 21 -61.65 -41.50 10.82
N PRO A 22 -62.71 -42.15 11.36
CA PRO A 22 -64.07 -41.79 10.96
C PRO A 22 -65.06 -41.62 12.15
N PRO A 23 -66.26 -41.06 11.89
CA PRO A 23 -67.09 -40.42 12.91
C PRO A 23 -68.36 -41.19 13.33
N VAL A 24 -68.82 -40.84 14.54
CA VAL A 24 -70.20 -40.72 15.08
C VAL A 24 -71.35 -41.48 14.39
N THR A 25 -72.07 -42.27 15.19
CA THR A 25 -73.51 -42.61 15.05
C THR A 25 -74.01 -43.11 16.43
N THR A 26 -74.73 -42.30 17.22
CA THR A 26 -76.20 -42.27 17.41
C THR A 26 -76.90 -43.62 17.54
N THR A 27 -77.46 -43.88 18.74
CA THR A 27 -78.76 -44.56 18.97
C THR A 27 -79.26 -44.16 20.37
N THR A 28 -80.28 -43.28 20.50
CA THR A 28 -81.74 -43.52 20.45
C THR A 28 -82.26 -44.34 21.65
N THR A 29 -82.83 -43.66 22.65
CA THR A 29 -84.29 -43.55 22.93
C THR A 29 -84.93 -44.78 23.55
N THR A 30 -85.57 -44.60 24.71
CA THR A 30 -86.97 -45.02 24.91
C THR A 30 -87.59 -44.17 26.00
N ALA A 31 -88.67 -43.49 25.63
CA ALA A 31 -89.57 -42.74 26.48
C ALA A 31 -90.82 -43.59 26.80
N THR A 32 -91.54 -43.16 27.86
CA THR A 32 -93.00 -43.30 28.10
C THR A 32 -93.56 -44.69 28.48
N PRO A 33 -94.77 -44.80 29.11
CA PRO A 33 -95.78 -43.76 29.35
C PRO A 33 -96.40 -43.71 30.77
N THR A 34 -97.01 -42.58 31.13
CA THR A 34 -98.22 -42.55 31.96
C THR A 34 -99.20 -41.53 31.39
N PRO A 35 -100.37 -41.95 30.86
CA PRO A 35 -101.42 -41.02 30.48
C PRO A 35 -102.34 -40.69 31.67
N HIS A 36 -102.61 -39.39 31.80
CA HIS A 36 -103.92 -38.72 31.94
C HIS A 36 -105.10 -39.55 32.50
N SER A 37 -105.69 -39.09 33.62
CA SER A 37 -107.01 -38.38 33.68
C SER A 37 -108.17 -39.40 33.75
N THR A 38 -109.34 -39.18 34.34
CA THR A 38 -110.11 -38.01 34.80
C THR A 38 -111.31 -38.61 35.56
N THR A 39 -111.69 -37.98 36.67
CA THR A 39 -113.03 -37.90 37.33
C THR A 39 -114.15 -38.91 36.95
N PRO A 40 -114.93 -39.33 37.96
CA PRO A 40 -116.25 -38.70 38.10
C PRO A 40 -116.55 -38.19 39.51
N THR A 41 -117.02 -36.93 39.54
CA THR A 41 -117.96 -36.31 40.49
C THR A 41 -119.38 -36.85 40.22
N PRO A 42 -120.45 -36.39 40.91
CA PRO A 42 -120.66 -36.22 42.36
C PRO A 42 -122.06 -36.76 42.76
N LEU A 43 -122.38 -36.90 44.05
CA LEU A 43 -123.78 -36.87 44.52
C LEU A 43 -123.85 -36.12 45.87
N SER A 44 -124.62 -35.04 45.83
CA SER A 44 -124.79 -33.99 46.84
C SER A 44 -126.12 -34.19 47.63
N PRO A 45 -126.61 -33.22 48.44
CA PRO A 45 -126.53 -33.24 49.91
C PRO A 45 -127.92 -32.99 50.57
N ALA A 46 -128.02 -32.92 51.90
CA ALA A 46 -129.29 -32.60 52.56
C ALA A 46 -129.09 -31.84 53.90
N PRO A 47 -130.10 -31.12 54.41
CA PRO A 47 -130.02 -29.73 54.90
C PRO A 47 -129.88 -29.59 56.43
N SER A 48 -129.50 -28.38 56.87
CA SER A 48 -129.12 -28.05 58.25
C SER A 48 -130.32 -27.66 59.13
N ALA A 49 -130.46 -28.33 60.27
CA ALA A 49 -131.64 -28.31 61.15
C ALA A 49 -131.69 -27.17 62.18
N LEU A 50 -130.81 -26.15 62.13
CA LEU A 50 -130.76 -25.07 63.14
C LEU A 50 -132.07 -24.28 63.23
N ASP A 51 -132.81 -24.16 62.14
CA ASP A 51 -134.12 -23.53 62.14
C ASP A 51 -135.17 -24.32 62.92
N SER A 52 -135.06 -25.66 62.97
CA SER A 52 -135.98 -26.52 63.73
C SER A 52 -135.87 -26.30 65.24
N PHE A 53 -134.71 -25.85 65.72
CA PHE A 53 -134.49 -25.54 67.13
C PHE A 53 -135.07 -24.18 67.55
N SER A 54 -135.36 -23.28 66.61
CA SER A 54 -135.87 -21.93 66.88
C SER A 54 -137.35 -21.89 67.30
N SER A 55 -138.14 -22.89 66.88
CA SER A 55 -139.61 -22.92 67.02
C SER A 55 -140.12 -23.61 68.30
N ASP A 56 -139.25 -24.28 69.07
CA ASP A 56 -139.63 -24.95 70.32
C ASP A 56 -139.36 -24.06 71.55
N PRO A 57 -140.33 -23.86 72.46
CA PRO A 57 -140.18 -22.99 73.64
C PRO A 57 -139.12 -23.45 74.64
N ILE A 58 -138.65 -24.71 74.56
CA ILE A 58 -137.56 -25.21 75.41
C ILE A 58 -136.20 -24.95 74.74
N PHE A 59 -136.07 -25.15 73.43
CA PHE A 59 -134.79 -24.98 72.73
C PHE A 59 -134.46 -23.52 72.41
N SER A 60 -135.47 -22.65 72.31
CA SER A 60 -135.26 -21.20 72.17
C SER A 60 -134.54 -20.60 73.38
N SER A 61 -134.68 -21.19 74.57
CA SER A 61 -133.95 -20.74 75.77
C SER A 61 -132.43 -20.97 75.70
N PHE A 62 -131.96 -21.92 74.89
CA PHE A 62 -130.53 -22.15 74.60
C PHE A 62 -129.97 -21.28 73.48
N LEU A 63 -130.86 -20.62 72.71
CA LEU A 63 -130.49 -19.68 71.66
C LEU A 63 -130.48 -18.22 72.16
N SER A 64 -130.85 -18.00 73.43
CA SER A 64 -130.78 -16.70 74.11
C SER A 64 -129.35 -16.32 74.51
N SER A 65 -129.00 -15.05 74.38
CA SER A 65 -127.67 -14.52 74.77
C SER A 65 -127.48 -14.31 76.27
N ASP A 66 -128.54 -14.29 77.10
CA ASP A 66 -128.49 -14.05 78.56
C ASP A 66 -128.74 -15.32 79.41
N PHE A 67 -128.30 -16.48 78.92
CA PHE A 67 -128.53 -17.78 79.55
C PHE A 67 -127.67 -18.00 80.81
N ASP A 68 -128.31 -18.12 81.98
CA ASP A 68 -127.66 -18.48 83.25
C ASP A 68 -128.06 -19.90 83.68
N SER A 69 -127.07 -20.82 83.67
CA SER A 69 -127.21 -22.24 84.00
C SER A 69 -127.78 -22.47 85.40
N THR A 70 -127.52 -21.56 86.34
CA THR A 70 -127.95 -21.72 87.73
C THR A 70 -129.44 -21.39 87.90
N ARG A 71 -129.93 -20.34 87.21
CA ARG A 71 -131.37 -19.99 87.16
C ARG A 71 -132.18 -21.03 86.40
N PHE A 72 -131.67 -21.54 85.28
CA PHE A 72 -132.36 -22.60 84.52
C PHE A 72 -132.48 -23.88 85.35
N SER A 73 -131.38 -24.26 86.02
CA SER A 73 -131.37 -25.45 86.88
C SER A 73 -132.27 -25.28 88.11
N SER A 74 -132.28 -24.11 88.74
CA SER A 74 -133.13 -23.85 89.92
C SER A 74 -134.63 -23.71 89.58
N ALA A 75 -135.00 -23.14 88.43
CA ALA A 75 -136.37 -23.15 87.94
C ALA A 75 -136.85 -24.55 87.53
N ALA A 76 -135.96 -25.38 86.98
CA ALA A 76 -136.27 -26.78 86.65
C ALA A 76 -136.40 -27.66 87.91
N LEU A 77 -135.65 -27.35 88.97
CA LEU A 77 -135.76 -28.02 90.26
C LEU A 77 -137.00 -27.57 91.04
N SER A 78 -137.40 -26.29 90.93
CA SER A 78 -138.58 -25.77 91.65
C SER A 78 -139.91 -26.18 91.03
N SER A 79 -139.97 -26.48 89.72
CA SER A 79 -141.22 -26.90 89.05
C SER A 79 -141.57 -28.37 89.20
N GLY A 80 -140.79 -29.17 89.95
CA GLY A 80 -141.09 -30.58 90.20
C GLY A 80 -141.13 -31.48 88.95
N SER A 81 -140.59 -31.03 87.81
CA SER A 81 -140.71 -31.74 86.51
C SER A 81 -139.41 -31.84 85.69
N ALA A 82 -138.25 -31.91 86.35
CA ALA A 82 -136.93 -32.02 85.72
C ALA A 82 -136.78 -33.20 84.73
N ALA A 83 -137.47 -34.32 84.96
CA ALA A 83 -137.37 -35.52 84.12
C ALA A 83 -137.84 -35.27 82.67
N SER A 84 -138.93 -34.54 82.47
CA SER A 84 -139.49 -34.25 81.13
C SER A 84 -138.58 -33.34 80.29
N ARG A 85 -137.76 -32.49 80.91
CA ARG A 85 -136.84 -31.59 80.19
C ARG A 85 -135.53 -32.27 79.77
N ILE A 86 -135.09 -33.29 80.49
CA ILE A 86 -133.89 -34.07 80.14
C ILE A 86 -134.16 -34.95 78.91
N GLU A 87 -135.35 -35.54 78.82
CA GLU A 87 -135.76 -36.39 77.69
C GLU A 87 -135.76 -35.61 76.37
N LYS A 88 -136.27 -34.38 76.37
CA LYS A 88 -136.21 -33.49 75.20
C LYS A 88 -134.77 -33.14 74.79
N LEU A 89 -133.86 -32.91 75.74
CA LEU A 89 -132.44 -32.61 75.47
C LEU A 89 -131.69 -33.81 74.87
N GLN A 90 -132.01 -35.04 75.28
CA GLN A 90 -131.42 -36.25 74.71
C GLN A 90 -131.81 -36.44 73.24
N GLU A 91 -133.04 -36.10 72.86
CA GLU A 91 -133.47 -36.17 71.46
C GLU A 91 -132.69 -35.17 70.58
N GLY A 92 -132.45 -33.95 71.08
CA GLY A 92 -131.65 -32.94 70.38
C GLY A 92 -130.19 -33.35 70.17
N LEU A 93 -129.57 -34.02 71.15
CA LEU A 93 -128.19 -34.54 71.04
C LEU A 93 -128.07 -35.67 70.01
N ARG A 94 -129.08 -36.54 69.91
CA ARG A 94 -129.10 -37.64 68.93
C ARG A 94 -129.10 -37.14 67.49
N LEU A 95 -129.81 -36.03 67.25
CA LEU A 95 -129.93 -35.44 65.92
C LEU A 95 -128.61 -34.82 65.45
N LEU A 96 -127.81 -34.27 66.37
CA LEU A 96 -126.50 -33.67 66.10
C LEU A 96 -125.39 -34.72 65.83
N ASP A 97 -125.34 -35.81 66.59
CA ASP A 97 -124.31 -36.87 66.44
C ASP A 97 -124.44 -37.63 65.11
N SER A 98 -125.66 -37.82 64.62
CA SER A 98 -125.94 -38.46 63.33
C SER A 98 -125.36 -37.65 62.15
N GLN A 99 -125.41 -36.32 62.22
CA GLN A 99 -124.96 -35.46 61.12
C GLN A 99 -123.44 -35.32 61.07
N LEU A 100 -122.76 -35.29 62.21
CA LEU A 100 -121.29 -35.18 62.28
C LEU A 100 -120.60 -36.43 61.68
N ARG A 101 -121.24 -37.60 61.77
CA ARG A 101 -120.75 -38.83 61.13
C ARG A 101 -120.84 -38.81 59.60
N HIS A 102 -121.81 -38.11 59.02
CA HIS A 102 -121.99 -38.06 57.57
C HIS A 102 -120.90 -37.25 56.89
N ASP A 103 -120.52 -36.10 57.46
CA ASP A 103 -119.49 -35.22 56.90
C ASP A 103 -118.09 -35.86 56.95
N VAL A 104 -117.75 -36.56 58.05
CA VAL A 104 -116.45 -37.24 58.21
C VAL A 104 -116.25 -38.37 57.19
N LEU A 105 -117.32 -39.09 56.84
CA LEU A 105 -117.24 -40.18 55.86
C LEU A 105 -117.04 -39.68 54.43
N SER A 106 -117.52 -38.49 54.09
CA SER A 106 -117.49 -37.96 52.72
C SER A 106 -116.10 -37.54 52.21
N ARG A 107 -115.15 -37.20 53.10
CA ARG A 107 -113.83 -36.63 52.72
C ARG A 107 -112.61 -37.52 53.02
N HIS A 108 -112.79 -38.79 53.39
CA HIS A 108 -111.71 -39.68 53.83
C HIS A 108 -110.75 -40.17 52.72
N GLN A 109 -111.26 -40.37 51.49
CA GLN A 109 -110.49 -40.98 50.40
C GLN A 109 -109.40 -40.07 49.82
N ASP A 110 -109.68 -38.78 49.67
CA ASP A 110 -108.71 -37.81 49.12
C ASP A 110 -107.49 -37.62 50.04
N LEU A 111 -107.69 -37.75 51.36
CA LEU A 111 -106.63 -37.59 52.37
C LEU A 111 -105.65 -38.78 52.39
N LEU A 112 -106.12 -40.00 52.08
CA LEU A 112 -105.27 -41.19 51.99
C LEU A 112 -104.37 -41.20 50.75
N GLN A 113 -104.85 -40.66 49.62
CA GLN A 113 -104.09 -40.66 48.37
C GLN A 113 -102.89 -39.70 48.43
N GLN A 114 -103.05 -38.52 49.03
CA GLN A 114 -101.93 -37.58 49.26
C GLN A 114 -100.89 -38.12 50.25
N LEU A 115 -101.29 -38.92 51.23
CA LEU A 115 -100.37 -39.54 52.18
C LEU A 115 -99.47 -40.61 51.51
N SER A 116 -100.01 -41.32 50.52
CA SER A 116 -99.31 -42.41 49.81
C SER A 116 -98.20 -41.90 48.88
N SER A 117 -98.42 -40.78 48.18
CA SER A 117 -97.43 -40.19 47.26
C SER A 117 -96.26 -39.55 48.01
N ILE A 118 -96.53 -38.94 49.17
CA ILE A 118 -95.50 -38.42 50.08
C ILE A 118 -94.60 -39.58 50.58
N LYS A 119 -95.20 -40.71 50.96
CA LYS A 119 -94.45 -41.90 51.39
C LYS A 119 -93.57 -42.48 50.28
N ALA A 120 -94.04 -42.48 49.03
CA ALA A 120 -93.26 -42.94 47.89
C ALA A 120 -92.04 -42.02 47.61
N ALA A 121 -92.23 -40.70 47.63
CA ALA A 121 -91.13 -39.74 47.45
C ALA A 121 -90.08 -39.83 48.57
N ASP A 122 -90.51 -40.00 49.83
CA ASP A 122 -89.61 -40.17 50.97
C ASP A 122 -88.76 -41.44 50.87
N SER A 123 -89.35 -42.54 50.35
CA SER A 123 -88.62 -43.78 50.09
C SER A 123 -87.56 -43.64 48.98
N ALA A 124 -87.85 -42.91 47.91
CA ALA A 124 -86.90 -42.66 46.82
C ALA A 124 -85.76 -41.73 47.26
N LEU A 125 -86.07 -40.69 48.06
CA LEU A 125 -85.05 -39.83 48.67
C LEU A 125 -84.15 -40.61 49.63
N SER A 126 -84.71 -41.52 50.41
CA SER A 126 -83.95 -42.39 51.31
C SER A 126 -82.98 -43.31 50.54
N SER A 127 -83.44 -43.88 49.42
CA SER A 127 -82.61 -44.72 48.53
C SER A 127 -81.52 -43.92 47.80
N LEU A 128 -81.84 -42.71 47.34
CA LEU A 128 -80.83 -41.83 46.74
C LEU A 128 -79.78 -41.42 47.78
N ARG A 129 -80.21 -41.12 49.01
CA ARG A 129 -79.31 -40.75 50.11
C ARG A 129 -78.37 -41.90 50.49
N SER A 130 -78.87 -43.14 50.49
CA SER A 130 -78.03 -44.33 50.73
C SER A 130 -77.08 -44.65 49.57
N SER A 131 -77.50 -44.42 48.33
CA SER A 131 -76.66 -44.59 47.14
C SER A 131 -75.55 -43.55 47.09
N VAL A 132 -75.86 -42.29 47.41
CA VAL A 132 -74.87 -41.20 47.51
C VAL A 132 -73.89 -41.45 48.65
N SER A 133 -74.35 -41.92 49.81
CA SER A 133 -73.44 -42.26 50.92
C SER A 133 -72.52 -43.43 50.57
N SER A 134 -73.01 -44.43 49.84
CA SER A 134 -72.23 -45.57 49.35
C SER A 134 -71.21 -45.18 48.27
N LEU A 135 -71.55 -44.22 47.40
CA LEU A 135 -70.61 -43.68 46.43
C LEU A 135 -69.52 -42.85 47.12
N GLN A 136 -69.91 -42.00 48.08
CA GLN A 136 -68.96 -41.22 48.87
C GLN A 136 -68.00 -42.12 49.66
N SER A 137 -68.48 -43.24 50.23
CA SER A 137 -67.63 -44.19 50.92
C SER A 137 -66.68 -44.91 49.96
N SER A 138 -67.14 -45.31 48.77
CA SER A 138 -66.32 -45.95 47.73
C SER A 138 -65.24 -45.01 47.19
N VAL A 139 -65.55 -43.73 46.95
CA VAL A 139 -64.58 -42.71 46.51
C VAL A 139 -63.57 -42.41 47.63
N LYS A 140 -64.01 -42.31 48.88
CA LYS A 140 -63.08 -42.17 50.03
C LYS A 140 -62.16 -43.38 50.13
N LYS A 141 -62.69 -44.59 49.90
CA LYS A 141 -61.92 -45.84 49.92
C LYS A 141 -60.89 -45.90 48.78
N ILE A 142 -61.28 -45.59 47.54
CA ILE A 142 -60.35 -45.50 46.40
C ILE A 142 -59.29 -44.42 46.64
N ARG A 143 -59.69 -43.26 47.18
CA ARG A 143 -58.75 -42.18 47.52
C ARG A 143 -57.74 -42.65 48.57
N SER A 144 -58.16 -43.37 49.61
CA SER A 144 -57.25 -43.92 50.62
C SER A 144 -56.38 -45.05 50.08
N GLU A 145 -56.94 -45.90 49.21
CA GLU A 145 -56.22 -47.04 48.61
C GLU A 145 -55.21 -46.59 47.54
N LEU A 146 -55.43 -45.44 46.88
CA LEU A 146 -54.51 -44.90 45.88
C LEU A 146 -53.51 -43.89 46.46
N SER A 147 -53.85 -43.17 47.54
CA SER A 147 -52.96 -42.17 48.14
C SER A 147 -51.69 -42.79 48.70
N GLU A 148 -51.78 -43.95 49.36
CA GLU A 148 -50.61 -44.62 49.93
C GLU A 148 -49.65 -45.18 48.86
N PRO A 149 -50.11 -45.91 47.82
CA PRO A 149 -49.26 -46.32 46.71
C PRO A 149 -48.62 -45.14 45.98
N HIS A 150 -49.35 -44.05 45.72
CA HIS A 150 -48.77 -42.87 45.07
C HIS A 150 -47.69 -42.21 45.95
N ARG A 151 -47.94 -42.09 47.26
CA ARG A 151 -46.95 -41.59 48.23
C ARG A 151 -45.72 -42.49 48.29
N LEU A 152 -45.92 -43.81 48.29
CA LEU A 152 -44.83 -44.79 48.29
C LEU A 152 -44.02 -44.71 46.99
N ILE A 153 -44.66 -44.67 45.83
CA ILE A 153 -44.00 -44.55 44.52
C ILE A 153 -43.22 -43.23 44.46
N SER A 154 -43.81 -42.10 44.84
CA SER A 154 -43.12 -40.81 44.85
C SER A 154 -41.88 -40.84 45.76
N THR A 155 -42.01 -41.40 46.96
CA THR A 155 -40.89 -41.57 47.90
C THR A 155 -39.81 -42.50 47.33
N LYS A 156 -40.20 -43.62 46.69
CA LYS A 156 -39.28 -44.58 46.10
C LYS A 156 -38.58 -44.06 44.85
N THR A 157 -39.28 -43.29 44.01
CA THR A 157 -38.69 -42.59 42.86
C THR A 157 -37.71 -41.53 43.33
N LEU A 158 -38.01 -40.79 44.39
CA LEU A 158 -37.09 -39.82 44.97
C LEU A 158 -35.88 -40.51 45.62
N GLN A 159 -36.08 -41.64 46.31
CA GLN A 159 -34.98 -42.47 46.81
C GLN A 159 -34.10 -42.99 45.67
N LEU A 160 -34.69 -43.48 44.58
CA LEU A 160 -33.96 -43.97 43.41
C LEU A 160 -33.19 -42.85 42.71
N SER A 161 -33.82 -41.69 42.53
CA SER A 161 -33.18 -40.49 41.99
C SER A 161 -31.96 -40.09 42.82
N ASN A 162 -32.12 -40.02 44.14
CA ASN A 162 -31.02 -39.67 45.04
C ASN A 162 -29.90 -40.71 45.02
N ILE A 163 -30.23 -42.01 44.99
CA ILE A 163 -29.24 -43.09 44.88
C ILE A 163 -28.48 -42.98 43.56
N HIS A 164 -29.18 -42.71 42.45
CA HIS A 164 -28.57 -42.56 41.14
C HIS A 164 -27.61 -41.36 41.10
N SER A 165 -28.05 -40.17 41.53
CA SER A 165 -27.18 -39.00 41.61
C SER A 165 -25.99 -39.21 42.55
N THR A 166 -26.19 -39.92 43.67
CA THR A 166 -25.09 -40.26 44.60
C THR A 166 -24.10 -41.22 43.94
N ALA A 167 -24.57 -42.23 43.19
CA ALA A 167 -23.72 -43.17 42.47
C ALA A 167 -22.91 -42.48 41.37
N GLU A 168 -23.52 -41.56 40.62
CA GLU A 168 -22.84 -40.75 39.60
C GLU A 168 -21.76 -39.85 40.23
N LEU A 169 -22.08 -39.13 41.31
CA LEU A 169 -21.11 -38.32 42.05
C LEU A 169 -19.96 -39.16 42.60
N LEU A 170 -20.25 -40.34 43.16
CA LEU A 170 -19.23 -41.26 43.67
C LEU A 170 -18.34 -41.78 42.54
N GLN A 171 -18.92 -42.15 41.40
CA GLN A 171 -18.17 -42.64 40.24
C GLN A 171 -17.28 -41.55 39.65
N SER A 172 -17.79 -40.32 39.51
CA SER A 172 -17.00 -39.16 39.08
C SER A 172 -15.88 -38.84 40.08
N THR A 173 -16.15 -38.87 41.38
CA THR A 173 -15.13 -38.67 42.42
C THR A 173 -14.03 -39.73 42.35
N ILE A 174 -14.38 -41.01 42.28
CA ILE A 174 -13.40 -42.11 42.15
C ILE A 174 -12.57 -41.96 40.88
N ARG A 175 -13.19 -41.56 39.76
CA ARG A 175 -12.48 -41.34 38.50
C ARG A 175 -11.48 -40.20 38.62
N THR A 176 -11.87 -39.06 39.18
CA THR A 176 -10.99 -37.91 39.44
C THR A 176 -9.80 -38.30 40.32
N LEU A 177 -10.04 -39.06 41.40
CA LEU A 177 -8.97 -39.55 42.29
C LEU A 177 -8.01 -40.52 41.57
N ARG A 178 -8.53 -41.41 40.71
CA ARG A 178 -7.69 -42.31 39.91
C ARG A 178 -6.83 -41.56 38.90
N LEU A 179 -7.37 -40.50 38.29
CA LEU A 179 -6.60 -39.64 37.38
C LEU A 179 -5.54 -38.83 38.13
N SER A 180 -5.88 -38.26 39.30
CA SER A 180 -4.90 -37.58 40.18
C SER A 180 -3.77 -38.53 40.59
N LYS A 181 -4.09 -39.77 40.95
CA LYS A 181 -3.08 -40.79 41.27
C LYS A 181 -2.18 -41.09 40.08
N LYS A 182 -2.73 -41.27 38.87
CA LYS A 182 -1.92 -41.46 37.66
C LYS A 182 -0.99 -40.28 37.37
N LEU A 183 -1.47 -39.05 37.59
CA LEU A 183 -0.65 -37.85 37.46
C LEU A 183 0.50 -37.88 38.49
N ARG A 184 0.21 -38.24 39.73
CA ARG A 184 1.21 -38.35 40.81
C ARG A 184 2.25 -39.43 40.52
N ASP A 185 1.82 -40.62 40.09
CA ASP A 185 2.70 -41.71 39.71
C ASP A 185 3.66 -41.31 38.57
N LEU A 186 3.21 -40.47 37.61
CA LEU A 186 4.07 -39.94 36.54
C LEU A 186 5.15 -38.97 37.06
N PHE A 187 4.82 -38.14 38.05
CA PHE A 187 5.78 -37.23 38.68
C PHE A 187 6.75 -37.97 39.60
N ASP A 188 6.28 -38.98 40.34
CA ASP A 188 7.10 -39.76 41.27
C ASP A 188 8.04 -40.74 40.53
N SER A 189 7.65 -41.24 39.35
CA SER A 189 8.45 -42.18 38.54
C SER A 189 9.62 -41.53 37.79
N ALA A 190 9.68 -40.19 37.72
CA ALA A 190 10.67 -39.45 36.96
C ALA A 190 11.47 -38.48 37.86
N PRO A 191 12.62 -38.92 38.44
CA PRO A 191 13.45 -38.07 39.29
C PRO A 191 14.17 -36.95 38.52
N ASP A 192 14.29 -37.06 37.18
CA ASP A 192 14.83 -36.01 36.31
C ASP A 192 13.69 -35.20 35.65
N PRO A 193 13.64 -33.87 35.82
CA PRO A 193 12.62 -33.03 35.16
C PRO A 193 12.71 -33.07 33.63
N GLU A 194 13.85 -33.42 33.03
CA GLU A 194 14.03 -33.53 31.57
C GLU A 194 13.51 -34.84 30.96
N LYS A 195 13.30 -35.89 31.77
CA LYS A 195 12.70 -37.16 31.32
C LYS A 195 11.19 -37.20 31.53
N LEU A 196 10.62 -36.15 32.12
CA LEU A 196 9.21 -36.05 32.39
C LEU A 196 8.46 -35.75 31.08
N ASP A 197 7.49 -36.58 30.74
CA ASP A 197 6.61 -36.31 29.59
C ASP A 197 5.62 -35.21 29.96
N LEU A 198 6.07 -33.96 29.80
CA LEU A 198 5.30 -32.74 30.08
C LEU A 198 3.97 -32.71 29.30
N SER A 199 3.94 -33.29 28.09
CA SER A 199 2.73 -33.30 27.26
C SER A 199 1.67 -34.22 27.88
N LYS A 200 2.07 -35.40 28.34
CA LYS A 200 1.16 -36.34 28.99
C LYS A 200 0.67 -35.84 30.36
N ALA A 201 1.55 -35.19 31.13
CA ALA A 201 1.18 -34.54 32.38
C ALA A 201 0.13 -33.43 32.16
N ALA A 202 0.27 -32.63 31.09
CA ALA A 202 -0.67 -31.58 30.72
C ALA A 202 -2.06 -32.12 30.38
N GLN A 203 -2.10 -33.20 29.61
CA GLN A 203 -3.35 -33.84 29.23
C GLN A 203 -4.11 -34.37 30.44
N LEU A 204 -3.43 -35.07 31.36
CA LEU A 204 -4.05 -35.58 32.59
C LEU A 204 -4.53 -34.45 33.48
N HIS A 205 -3.78 -33.36 33.60
CA HIS A 205 -4.20 -32.18 34.35
C HIS A 205 -5.48 -31.56 33.77
N PHE A 206 -5.57 -31.38 32.45
CA PHE A 206 -6.77 -30.86 31.79
C PHE A 206 -7.98 -31.79 31.97
N GLU A 207 -7.80 -33.10 31.78
CA GLU A 207 -8.85 -34.11 32.00
C GLU A 207 -9.38 -34.09 33.45
N ILE A 208 -8.50 -33.93 34.45
CA ILE A 208 -8.91 -33.84 35.86
C ILE A 208 -9.78 -32.60 36.09
N LEU A 209 -9.39 -31.45 35.54
CA LEU A 209 -10.14 -30.20 35.70
C LEU A 209 -11.48 -30.22 34.96
N SER A 210 -11.53 -30.75 33.73
CA SER A 210 -12.78 -30.93 32.97
C SER A 210 -13.74 -31.85 33.73
N MET A 211 -13.26 -33.01 34.20
CA MET A 211 -14.07 -33.94 34.99
C MET A 211 -14.60 -33.32 36.30
N TYR A 212 -13.76 -32.54 37.00
CA TYR A 212 -14.14 -31.87 38.23
C TYR A 212 -15.24 -30.82 38.01
N ASN A 213 -15.13 -30.04 36.93
CA ASN A 213 -16.09 -28.98 36.59
C ASN A 213 -17.40 -29.53 36.02
N GLU A 214 -17.34 -30.50 35.10
CA GLU A 214 -18.52 -31.10 34.46
C GLU A 214 -19.39 -31.88 35.45
N SER A 215 -18.75 -32.51 36.44
CA SER A 215 -19.44 -33.31 37.47
C SER A 215 -19.83 -32.50 38.71
N HIS A 216 -19.59 -31.17 38.73
CA HIS A 216 -19.83 -30.28 39.87
C HIS A 216 -19.36 -30.86 41.22
N LEU A 217 -18.12 -31.36 41.29
CA LEU A 217 -17.58 -32.04 42.49
C LEU A 217 -17.21 -31.07 43.63
N SER A 218 -17.51 -29.79 43.50
CA SER A 218 -17.18 -28.76 44.49
C SER A 218 -17.90 -29.00 45.82
N GLY A 219 -17.17 -28.99 46.93
CA GLY A 219 -17.71 -29.22 48.27
C GLY A 219 -17.57 -30.67 48.76
N ILE A 220 -16.91 -31.54 47.98
CA ILE A 220 -16.46 -32.86 48.44
C ILE A 220 -15.02 -32.73 48.94
N ASP A 221 -14.79 -32.83 50.26
CA ASP A 221 -13.49 -32.58 50.90
C ASP A 221 -12.31 -33.34 50.27
N VAL A 222 -12.54 -34.59 49.85
CA VAL A 222 -11.51 -35.44 49.23
C VAL A 222 -11.17 -34.98 47.82
N ALA A 223 -12.15 -34.47 47.06
CA ALA A 223 -11.91 -33.91 45.73
C ALA A 223 -11.26 -32.51 45.83
N ASP A 224 -11.71 -31.69 46.78
CA ASP A 224 -11.20 -30.34 47.02
C ASP A 224 -9.74 -30.35 47.51
N SER A 225 -9.35 -31.34 48.32
CA SER A 225 -7.97 -31.49 48.77
C SER A 225 -7.02 -31.89 47.63
N GLU A 226 -7.44 -32.79 46.75
CA GLU A 226 -6.67 -33.16 45.55
C GLU A 226 -6.62 -32.02 44.54
N LEU A 227 -7.68 -31.22 44.38
CA LEU A 227 -7.70 -30.06 43.49
C LEU A 227 -6.61 -29.04 43.84
N LYS A 228 -6.34 -28.82 45.13
CA LYS A 228 -5.24 -27.93 45.58
C LYS A 228 -3.89 -28.40 45.02
N TRP A 229 -3.59 -29.69 45.16
CA TRP A 229 -2.36 -30.27 44.64
C TRP A 229 -2.30 -30.26 43.10
N VAL A 230 -3.41 -30.59 42.43
CA VAL A 230 -3.52 -30.53 40.96
C VAL A 230 -3.26 -29.11 40.45
N SER A 231 -3.77 -28.09 41.13
CA SER A 231 -3.54 -26.68 40.81
C SER A 231 -2.06 -26.28 40.95
N GLU A 232 -1.39 -26.70 42.04
CA GLU A 232 0.06 -26.47 42.23
C GLU A 232 0.90 -27.14 41.13
N ILE A 233 0.57 -28.39 40.77
CA ILE A 233 1.23 -29.10 39.67
C ILE A 233 0.97 -28.41 38.33
N GLY A 234 -0.25 -27.92 38.10
CA GLY A 234 -0.60 -27.13 36.93
C GLY A 234 0.24 -25.85 36.82
N GLN A 235 0.55 -25.17 37.93
CA GLN A 235 1.45 -24.01 37.92
C GLN A 235 2.89 -24.41 37.56
N LYS A 236 3.40 -25.49 38.15
CA LYS A 236 4.74 -26.02 37.83
C LYS A 236 4.85 -26.42 36.36
N LEU A 237 3.81 -27.05 35.81
CA LEU A 237 3.79 -27.50 34.43
C LEU A 237 3.77 -26.33 33.44
N ARG A 238 3.00 -25.26 33.73
CA ARG A 238 3.05 -24.01 32.95
C ARG A 238 4.43 -23.36 33.01
N ALA A 239 5.05 -23.31 34.19
CA ALA A 239 6.39 -22.73 34.36
C ALA A 239 7.44 -23.51 33.55
N GLU A 240 7.43 -24.83 33.64
CA GLU A 240 8.38 -25.69 32.93
C GLU A 240 8.11 -25.72 31.41
N GLY A 241 6.84 -25.76 31.00
CA GLY A 241 6.43 -25.64 29.59
C GLY A 241 6.87 -24.31 28.97
N MET A 242 6.72 -23.20 29.71
CA MET A 242 7.22 -21.89 29.27
C MET A 242 8.75 -21.86 29.19
N ARG A 243 9.45 -22.44 30.18
CA ARG A 243 10.92 -22.53 30.18
C ARG A 243 11.45 -23.27 28.96
N VAL A 244 10.87 -24.41 28.62
CA VAL A 244 11.23 -25.20 27.43
C VAL A 244 10.92 -24.42 26.15
N LEU A 245 9.78 -23.74 26.10
CA LEU A 245 9.38 -22.93 24.95
C LEU A 245 10.33 -21.74 24.73
N GLU A 246 10.67 -20.98 25.76
CA GLU A 246 11.60 -19.86 25.69
C GLU A 246 13.01 -20.31 25.29
N ARG A 247 13.52 -21.39 25.90
CA ARG A 247 14.82 -22.00 25.52
C ARG A 247 14.82 -22.43 24.05
N GLY A 248 13.72 -23.04 23.60
CA GLY A 248 13.54 -23.45 22.21
C GLY A 248 13.50 -22.27 21.24
N LEU A 249 12.88 -21.16 21.62
CA LEU A 249 12.82 -19.93 20.80
C LEU A 249 14.17 -19.21 20.74
N GLU A 250 14.91 -19.16 21.84
CA GLU A 250 16.26 -18.58 21.89
C GLU A 250 17.28 -19.42 21.10
N GLY A 251 17.19 -20.75 21.19
CA GLY A 251 18.06 -21.69 20.46
C GLY A 251 17.60 -22.04 19.05
N LEU A 252 16.46 -21.51 18.59
CA LEU A 252 15.79 -21.88 17.32
C LEU A 252 15.60 -23.41 17.16
N ASN A 253 15.35 -24.10 18.27
CA ASN A 253 15.19 -25.55 18.33
C ASN A 253 13.73 -25.96 18.12
N GLN A 254 13.42 -26.45 16.92
CA GLN A 254 12.08 -26.85 16.52
C GLN A 254 11.45 -27.92 17.45
N ALA A 255 12.26 -28.83 18.01
CA ALA A 255 11.74 -29.91 18.86
C ALA A 255 11.28 -29.37 20.22
N GLU A 256 12.05 -28.48 20.84
CA GLU A 256 11.72 -27.86 22.12
C GLU A 256 10.54 -26.90 22.00
N VAL A 257 10.51 -26.07 20.95
CA VAL A 257 9.35 -25.21 20.66
C VAL A 257 8.10 -26.05 20.45
N GLY A 258 8.21 -27.14 19.68
CA GLY A 258 7.12 -28.08 19.50
C GLY A 258 6.65 -28.68 20.84
N ALA A 259 7.57 -29.18 21.67
CA ALA A 259 7.24 -29.79 22.96
C ALA A 259 6.55 -28.79 23.91
N GLY A 260 7.10 -27.58 24.05
CA GLY A 260 6.49 -26.51 24.84
C GLY A 260 5.09 -26.14 24.36
N LEU A 261 4.89 -25.97 23.05
CA LEU A 261 3.56 -25.69 22.48
C LEU A 261 2.55 -26.82 22.73
N GLN A 262 2.99 -28.09 22.74
CA GLN A 262 2.09 -29.22 23.04
C GLN A 262 1.57 -29.17 24.47
N VAL A 263 2.40 -28.74 25.43
CA VAL A 263 2.00 -28.61 26.84
C VAL A 263 0.83 -27.64 26.94
N PHE A 264 0.91 -26.48 26.28
CA PHE A 264 -0.15 -25.48 26.30
C PHE A 264 -1.38 -25.85 25.47
N TYR A 265 -1.21 -26.58 24.35
CA TYR A 265 -2.31 -27.19 23.60
C TYR A 265 -3.10 -28.15 24.49
N ASN A 266 -2.41 -29.09 25.14
CA ASN A 266 -3.03 -30.09 26.00
C ASN A 266 -3.69 -29.50 27.26
N MET A 267 -3.26 -28.30 27.72
CA MET A 267 -3.90 -27.57 28.81
C MET A 267 -5.06 -26.67 28.36
N GLY A 268 -5.32 -26.53 27.05
CA GLY A 268 -6.35 -25.63 26.51
C GLY A 268 -6.00 -24.13 26.61
N GLU A 269 -4.70 -23.80 26.74
CA GLU A 269 -4.20 -22.43 26.96
C GLU A 269 -3.27 -21.95 25.81
N LEU A 270 -3.26 -22.64 24.67
CA LEU A 270 -2.33 -22.36 23.56
C LEU A 270 -2.43 -20.92 23.04
N ARG A 271 -3.63 -20.47 22.69
CA ARG A 271 -3.87 -19.12 22.15
C ARG A 271 -3.38 -18.03 23.11
N GLY A 272 -3.79 -18.08 24.37
CA GLY A 272 -3.38 -17.11 25.39
C GLY A 272 -1.87 -17.08 25.61
N THR A 273 -1.22 -18.23 25.53
CA THR A 273 0.23 -18.34 25.68
C THR A 273 0.97 -17.72 24.48
N VAL A 274 0.55 -18.02 23.25
CA VAL A 274 1.15 -17.43 22.04
C VAL A 274 0.92 -15.92 21.98
N ASP A 275 -0.28 -15.44 22.29
CA ASP A 275 -0.57 -14.00 22.36
C ASP A 275 0.27 -13.29 23.44
N GLY A 276 0.48 -13.95 24.59
CA GLY A 276 1.35 -13.48 25.65
C GLY A 276 2.82 -13.38 25.21
N LEU A 277 3.33 -14.38 24.50
CA LEU A 277 4.69 -14.37 23.93
C LEU A 277 4.85 -13.29 22.87
N VAL A 278 3.91 -13.17 21.93
CA VAL A 278 3.92 -12.12 20.91
C VAL A 278 3.90 -10.73 21.56
N SER A 279 3.10 -10.56 22.61
CA SER A 279 3.06 -9.31 23.40
C SER A 279 4.37 -9.03 24.13
N LYS A 280 5.01 -10.05 24.71
CA LYS A 280 6.34 -9.96 25.35
C LYS A 280 7.40 -9.51 24.34
N TYR A 281 7.49 -10.18 23.19
CA TYR A 281 8.44 -9.84 22.13
C TYR A 281 8.20 -8.45 21.53
N LYS A 282 6.93 -8.06 21.35
CA LYS A 282 6.54 -6.70 20.96
C LYS A 282 7.04 -5.66 21.98
N ALA A 283 6.82 -5.90 23.28
CA ALA A 283 7.29 -5.00 24.34
C ALA A 283 8.84 -4.92 24.42
N MET A 284 9.53 -6.04 24.21
CA MET A 284 11.00 -6.07 24.14
C MET A 284 11.53 -5.25 22.97
N GLY A 285 10.93 -5.40 21.79
CA GLY A 285 11.36 -4.66 20.61
C GLY A 285 11.09 -3.16 20.70
N THR A 286 9.90 -2.75 21.17
CA THR A 286 9.61 -1.33 21.39
C THR A 286 10.52 -0.72 22.46
N LYS A 287 10.82 -1.46 23.53
CA LYS A 287 11.81 -1.04 24.55
C LYS A 287 13.20 -0.89 23.94
N SER A 288 13.65 -1.82 23.10
CA SER A 288 14.95 -1.75 22.42
C SER A 288 15.06 -0.48 21.56
N VAL A 289 14.04 -0.21 20.74
CA VAL A 289 13.96 1.01 19.92
C VAL A 289 14.00 2.26 20.79
N ASN A 290 13.21 2.31 21.87
CA ASN A 290 13.17 3.46 22.78
C ASN A 290 14.51 3.70 23.48
N VAL A 291 15.16 2.65 23.96
CA VAL A 291 16.47 2.74 24.62
C VAL A 291 17.54 3.16 23.63
N ALA A 292 17.57 2.59 22.42
CA ALA A 292 18.59 2.93 21.42
C ALA A 292 18.60 4.43 21.09
N LEU A 293 17.42 5.03 21.15
CA LEU A 293 17.11 6.39 20.73
C LEU A 293 16.84 7.35 21.91
N ASP A 294 17.15 6.95 23.15
CA ASP A 294 16.95 7.78 24.34
C ASP A 294 18.05 8.86 24.48
N MET A 295 17.63 10.11 24.31
CA MET A 295 18.46 11.32 24.39
C MET A 295 19.21 11.46 25.72
N LYS A 296 18.62 11.08 26.86
CA LYS A 296 19.26 11.21 28.18
C LYS A 296 20.42 10.22 28.34
N ALA A 297 20.20 9.00 27.87
CA ALA A 297 21.19 7.94 27.92
C ALA A 297 22.37 8.20 26.95
N ILE A 298 22.12 8.89 25.82
CA ILE A 298 23.17 9.31 24.87
C ILE A 298 24.06 10.40 25.48
N SER A 299 23.52 11.33 26.27
CA SER A 299 24.30 12.37 26.95
C SER A 299 25.01 11.92 28.23
N GLY A 300 24.45 10.95 28.96
CA GLY A 300 24.96 10.48 30.25
C GLY A 300 26.07 9.43 30.19
N GLY A 301 26.26 8.77 29.04
CA GLY A 301 27.27 7.71 28.87
C GLY A 301 28.74 8.18 28.91
N GLY A 302 28.98 9.49 29.05
CA GLY A 302 30.32 10.07 29.13
C GLY A 302 30.87 10.27 30.54
N SER A 303 30.06 10.13 31.60
CA SER A 303 30.49 10.46 32.98
C SER A 303 30.91 9.24 33.80
N GLY A 304 31.74 8.38 33.23
CA GLY A 304 32.50 7.36 33.97
C GLY A 304 33.84 7.93 34.42
N GLY A 305 33.83 8.90 35.33
CA GLY A 305 35.04 9.51 35.89
C GLY A 305 34.67 10.63 36.86
N GLY A 306 34.85 10.39 38.16
CA GLY A 306 34.47 11.31 39.23
C GLY A 306 35.16 12.66 39.16
N GLY A 307 34.41 13.72 39.49
CA GLY A 307 34.93 15.08 39.61
C GLY A 307 33.82 16.11 39.75
N PHE A 308 33.43 16.40 40.99
CA PHE A 308 32.75 17.59 41.51
C PHE A 308 32.10 18.56 40.49
N ALA A 309 30.76 18.55 40.41
CA ALA A 309 29.99 19.68 39.90
C ALA A 309 29.29 20.39 41.08
N GLY A 310 29.73 21.61 41.39
CA GLY A 310 29.09 22.48 42.37
C GLY A 310 27.74 23.01 41.89
N PRO A 311 26.84 23.41 42.81
CA PRO A 311 25.48 23.82 42.47
C PRO A 311 25.46 25.27 41.95
N GLY A 312 25.01 25.50 40.71
CA GLY A 312 24.79 26.87 40.23
C GLY A 312 24.72 27.14 38.72
N GLY A 313 24.84 26.14 37.83
CA GLY A 313 24.78 26.37 36.39
C GLY A 313 23.42 25.99 35.79
N VAL A 314 22.68 26.96 35.24
CA VAL A 314 21.46 26.73 34.44
C VAL A 314 21.84 25.93 33.18
N GLN A 315 21.63 24.61 33.23
CA GLN A 315 21.82 23.70 32.10
C GLN A 315 20.64 23.86 31.12
N ARG A 316 20.89 24.45 29.95
CA ARG A 316 20.03 24.24 28.79
C ARG A 316 20.21 22.80 28.32
N SER A 317 19.21 21.98 28.64
CA SER A 317 19.07 20.59 28.20
C SER A 317 19.20 20.47 26.66
N GLY A 318 20.11 19.64 26.17
CA GLY A 318 20.08 19.15 24.78
C GLY A 318 21.40 19.07 24.01
N THR A 319 22.48 19.73 24.43
CA THR A 319 23.76 19.71 23.70
C THR A 319 24.90 19.12 24.54
N PRO A 320 25.63 18.10 24.04
CA PRO A 320 26.84 17.61 24.70
C PRO A 320 27.90 18.73 24.76
N GLN A 321 28.65 18.82 25.87
CA GLN A 321 29.79 19.75 25.99
C GLN A 321 30.81 19.54 24.86
N ILE A 322 31.40 20.65 24.41
CA ILE A 322 32.44 20.74 23.38
C ILE A 322 33.63 19.85 23.81
N GLY A 323 33.70 18.65 23.25
CA GLY A 323 34.65 17.58 23.64
C GLY A 323 34.01 16.19 23.80
N GLY A 324 32.72 16.12 24.17
CA GLY A 324 31.94 14.88 24.31
C GLY A 324 31.20 14.42 23.06
N GLY A 325 31.09 15.27 22.03
CA GLY A 325 30.27 15.02 20.83
C GLY A 325 30.69 13.79 20.00
N ALA A 326 32.00 13.54 19.85
CA ALA A 326 32.49 12.38 19.10
C ALA A 326 32.21 11.05 19.82
N LYS A 327 32.41 11.01 21.14
CA LYS A 327 32.08 9.83 21.97
C LYS A 327 30.57 9.58 22.00
N ALA A 328 29.76 10.63 22.11
CA ALA A 328 28.30 10.53 22.05
C ALA A 328 27.80 10.05 20.67
N LYS A 329 28.43 10.50 19.58
CA LYS A 329 28.17 10.00 18.22
C LYS A 329 28.45 8.50 18.10
N GLU A 330 29.60 8.03 18.59
CA GLU A 330 29.93 6.61 18.54
C GLU A 330 28.98 5.77 19.40
N ALA A 331 28.68 6.23 20.62
CA ALA A 331 27.72 5.58 21.50
C ALA A 331 26.32 5.46 20.86
N LEU A 332 25.86 6.47 20.12
CA LEU A 332 24.61 6.43 19.39
C LEU A 332 24.61 5.33 18.31
N TRP A 333 25.68 5.22 17.51
CA TRP A 333 25.79 4.18 16.49
C TRP A 333 25.86 2.77 17.09
N GLN A 334 26.60 2.60 18.18
CA GLN A 334 26.67 1.32 18.90
C GLN A 334 25.31 0.90 19.45
N ARG A 335 24.56 1.83 20.05
CA ARG A 335 23.19 1.58 20.51
C ARG A 335 22.25 1.20 19.37
N MET A 336 22.41 1.84 18.20
CA MET A 336 21.62 1.49 17.02
C MET A 336 21.98 0.08 16.49
N ASN A 337 23.25 -0.32 16.49
CA ASN A 337 23.65 -1.69 16.12
C ASN A 337 22.98 -2.72 17.04
N VAL A 338 23.08 -2.53 18.36
CA VAL A 338 22.43 -3.40 19.35
C VAL A 338 20.92 -3.45 19.14
N CYS A 339 20.30 -2.32 18.79
CA CYS A 339 18.88 -2.27 18.43
C CYS A 339 18.57 -3.18 17.23
N MET A 340 19.33 -3.06 16.13
CA MET A 340 19.13 -3.85 14.92
C MET A 340 19.32 -5.35 15.19
N ASP A 341 20.31 -5.74 16.00
CA ASP A 341 20.51 -7.14 16.40
C ASP A 341 19.37 -7.67 17.26
N GLN A 342 18.86 -6.86 18.19
CA GLN A 342 17.71 -7.24 18.99
C GLN A 342 16.43 -7.37 18.15
N LEU A 343 16.19 -6.46 17.19
CA LEU A 343 15.05 -6.53 16.28
C LEU A 343 15.13 -7.78 15.39
N HIS A 344 16.32 -8.10 14.87
CA HIS A 344 16.57 -9.33 14.12
C HIS A 344 16.20 -10.57 14.94
N SER A 345 16.77 -10.69 16.15
CA SER A 345 16.51 -11.82 17.04
C SER A 345 15.03 -11.99 17.37
N ILE A 346 14.31 -10.90 17.64
CA ILE A 346 12.87 -10.93 17.93
C ILE A 346 12.05 -11.42 16.74
N VAL A 347 12.30 -10.88 15.54
CA VAL A 347 11.55 -11.25 14.33
C VAL A 347 11.82 -12.71 13.95
N VAL A 348 13.07 -13.17 14.03
CA VAL A 348 13.44 -14.56 13.75
C VAL A 348 12.82 -15.52 14.76
N ALA A 349 12.80 -15.18 16.05
CA ALA A 349 12.18 -16.00 17.09
C ALA A 349 10.67 -16.19 16.86
N VAL A 350 9.95 -15.12 16.51
CA VAL A 350 8.49 -15.19 16.29
C VAL A 350 8.16 -15.85 14.95
N TRP A 351 8.97 -15.63 13.92
CA TRP A 351 8.87 -16.40 12.70
C TRP A 351 9.10 -17.90 12.96
N HIS A 352 10.09 -18.24 13.78
CA HIS A 352 10.35 -19.63 14.16
C HIS A 352 9.15 -20.23 14.91
N LEU A 353 8.55 -19.49 15.85
CA LEU A 353 7.30 -19.86 16.52
C LEU A 353 6.18 -20.15 15.51
N GLN A 354 5.93 -19.23 14.57
CA GLN A 354 4.92 -19.38 13.52
C GLN A 354 5.22 -20.59 12.61
N ARG A 355 6.49 -20.81 12.27
CA ARG A 355 6.95 -21.97 11.49
C ARG A 355 6.67 -23.30 12.20
N VAL A 356 6.86 -23.37 13.53
CA VAL A 356 6.57 -24.60 14.27
C VAL A 356 5.06 -24.82 14.37
N LEU A 357 4.29 -23.77 14.66
CA LEU A 357 2.83 -23.81 14.71
C LEU A 357 2.22 -24.27 13.36
N SER A 358 2.76 -23.82 12.23
CA SER A 358 2.26 -24.19 10.90
C SER A 358 2.59 -25.62 10.47
N LYS A 359 3.59 -26.25 11.09
CA LYS A 359 4.00 -27.63 10.78
C LYS A 359 3.46 -28.65 11.76
N LYS A 360 3.17 -28.24 12.99
CA LYS A 360 2.78 -29.17 14.05
C LYS A 360 1.27 -29.44 14.02
N ARG A 361 0.92 -30.72 14.00
CA ARG A 361 -0.44 -31.22 14.14
C ARG A 361 -0.58 -32.01 15.42
N ASP A 362 -1.75 -31.92 16.02
CA ASP A 362 -2.08 -32.78 17.14
C ASP A 362 -2.10 -34.27 16.71
N PRO A 363 -1.45 -35.18 17.45
CA PRO A 363 -1.39 -36.60 17.09
C PRO A 363 -2.75 -37.32 17.02
N PHE A 364 -3.77 -36.82 17.71
CA PHE A 364 -5.06 -37.50 17.85
C PHE A 364 -6.16 -36.85 16.99
N THR A 365 -6.27 -35.53 17.02
CA THR A 365 -7.29 -34.75 16.31
C THR A 365 -6.84 -34.34 14.91
N HIS A 366 -5.54 -34.44 14.60
CA HIS A 366 -4.91 -33.97 13.37
C HIS A 366 -5.10 -32.47 13.05
N VAL A 367 -5.63 -31.69 14.01
CA VAL A 367 -5.79 -30.25 13.89
C VAL A 367 -4.41 -29.58 13.91
N LEU A 368 -4.20 -28.59 13.04
CA LEU A 368 -3.01 -27.76 13.04
C LEU A 368 -3.04 -26.82 14.24
N LEU A 369 -1.95 -26.77 15.01
CA LEU A 369 -1.86 -25.88 16.16
C LEU A 369 -2.01 -24.41 15.75
N LEU A 370 -1.65 -24.06 14.52
CA LEU A 370 -1.83 -22.71 13.98
C LEU A 370 -3.32 -22.31 13.88
N ASP A 371 -4.20 -23.23 13.46
CA ASP A 371 -5.62 -22.96 13.25
C ASP A 371 -6.36 -22.71 14.58
N GLU A 372 -5.83 -23.22 15.69
CA GLU A 372 -6.35 -22.92 17.02
C GLU A 372 -5.92 -21.52 17.50
N VAL A 373 -4.78 -21.02 17.03
CA VAL A 373 -4.19 -19.73 17.43
C VAL A 373 -4.66 -18.57 16.53
N LEU A 374 -4.85 -18.81 15.24
CA LEU A 374 -5.26 -17.79 14.26
C LEU A 374 -6.61 -18.18 13.64
N GLN A 375 -7.55 -17.25 13.57
CA GLN A 375 -8.80 -17.45 12.83
C GLN A 375 -8.66 -16.97 11.38
N GLU A 376 -9.57 -17.37 10.50
CA GLU A 376 -9.58 -16.90 9.10
C GLU A 376 -9.66 -15.37 9.04
N GLY A 377 -8.67 -14.75 8.39
CA GLY A 377 -8.56 -13.29 8.24
C GLY A 377 -7.65 -12.60 9.27
N ASP A 378 -7.15 -13.32 10.27
CA ASP A 378 -6.18 -12.76 11.22
C ASP A 378 -4.80 -12.51 10.54
N PRO A 379 -4.13 -11.37 10.81
CA PRO A 379 -2.77 -11.15 10.34
C PRO A 379 -1.82 -12.15 11.00
N THR A 380 -0.78 -12.56 10.27
CA THR A 380 0.19 -13.54 10.77
C THR A 380 0.93 -13.01 12.01
N LEU A 381 1.48 -13.89 12.83
CA LEU A 381 2.20 -13.49 14.05
C LEU A 381 3.42 -12.60 13.71
N THR A 382 4.08 -12.92 12.60
CA THR A 382 5.19 -12.11 12.06
C THR A 382 4.73 -10.71 11.64
N ASP A 383 3.58 -10.59 10.98
CA ASP A 383 3.05 -9.29 10.56
C ASP A 383 2.68 -8.41 11.77
N ARG A 384 1.99 -9.00 12.76
CA ARG A 384 1.59 -8.30 14.01
C ARG A 384 2.78 -7.70 14.75
N ILE A 385 3.91 -8.41 14.79
CA ILE A 385 5.14 -7.91 15.41
C ILE A 385 5.82 -6.90 14.52
N TRP A 386 5.99 -7.20 13.23
CA TRP A 386 6.69 -6.31 12.32
C TRP A 386 6.02 -4.93 12.26
N GLU A 387 4.70 -4.87 12.14
CA GLU A 387 3.93 -3.63 12.16
C GLU A 387 4.19 -2.84 13.44
N ALA A 388 4.19 -3.51 14.60
CA ALA A 388 4.46 -2.86 15.89
C ALA A 388 5.88 -2.32 16.00
N LEU A 389 6.88 -3.07 15.51
CA LEU A 389 8.29 -2.66 15.51
C LEU A 389 8.51 -1.47 14.58
N VAL A 390 8.02 -1.53 13.35
CA VAL A 390 8.12 -0.45 12.37
C VAL A 390 7.40 0.80 12.87
N LYS A 391 6.19 0.67 13.42
CA LYS A 391 5.46 1.81 13.99
C LYS A 391 6.21 2.46 15.14
N SER A 392 6.78 1.66 16.05
CA SER A 392 7.61 2.18 17.15
C SER A 392 8.87 2.86 16.65
N PHE A 393 9.55 2.28 15.66
CA PHE A 393 10.76 2.81 15.07
C PHE A 393 10.50 4.11 14.32
N ALA A 394 9.49 4.16 13.46
CA ALA A 394 9.06 5.35 12.74
C ALA A 394 8.65 6.48 13.68
N SER A 395 7.89 6.17 14.75
CA SER A 395 7.52 7.15 15.77
C SER A 395 8.76 7.77 16.43
N GLN A 396 9.76 6.95 16.79
CA GLN A 396 10.98 7.45 17.42
C GLN A 396 11.90 8.20 16.46
N MET A 397 12.06 7.74 15.23
CA MET A 397 12.79 8.47 14.20
C MET A 397 12.20 9.85 13.94
N LYS A 398 10.87 9.95 13.85
CA LYS A 398 10.15 11.22 13.70
C LYS A 398 10.31 12.12 14.92
N SER A 399 10.17 11.57 16.12
CA SER A 399 10.33 12.29 17.39
C SER A 399 11.73 12.92 17.52
N ILE A 400 12.77 12.16 17.20
CA ILE A 400 14.16 12.63 17.30
C ILE A 400 14.49 13.67 16.25
N PHE A 401 13.98 13.49 15.02
CA PHE A 401 14.18 14.45 13.95
C PHE A 401 13.68 15.85 14.32
N THR A 402 12.61 15.95 15.12
CA THR A 402 12.06 17.23 15.58
C THR A 402 12.63 17.70 16.91
N ALA A 403 12.90 16.79 17.86
CA ALA A 403 13.29 17.14 19.22
C ALA A 403 14.79 17.37 19.41
N SER A 404 15.66 16.76 18.59
CA SER A 404 17.12 16.76 18.81
C SER A 404 17.88 17.21 17.58
N SER A 405 18.43 18.43 17.61
CA SER A 405 19.32 18.92 16.54
C SER A 405 20.61 18.09 16.42
N PHE A 406 21.17 17.66 17.54
CA PHE A 406 22.41 16.85 17.57
C PHE A 406 22.24 15.49 16.87
N VAL A 407 21.20 14.73 17.24
CA VAL A 407 20.96 13.42 16.63
C VAL A 407 20.48 13.58 15.19
N LYS A 408 19.66 14.60 14.91
CA LYS A 408 19.27 14.97 13.55
C LYS A 408 20.49 15.15 12.65
N GLU A 409 21.46 15.95 13.08
CA GLU A 409 22.68 16.21 12.31
C GLU A 409 23.49 14.93 12.10
N ILE A 410 23.69 14.10 13.14
CA ILE A 410 24.46 12.85 13.03
C ILE A 410 23.83 11.88 12.03
N PHE A 411 22.51 11.65 12.11
CA PHE A 411 21.82 10.74 11.18
C PHE A 411 21.62 11.35 9.79
N THR A 412 21.56 12.67 9.66
CA THR A 412 21.53 13.33 8.33
C THR A 412 22.87 13.16 7.62
N VAL A 413 23.98 13.50 8.28
CA VAL A 413 25.34 13.36 7.69
C VAL A 413 25.72 11.88 7.54
N GLY A 414 25.32 11.04 8.49
CA GLY A 414 25.55 9.60 8.49
C GLY A 414 24.44 8.77 7.84
N TYR A 415 23.57 9.38 7.02
CA TYR A 415 22.45 8.68 6.40
C TYR A 415 22.87 7.43 5.60
N PRO A 416 23.95 7.45 4.78
CA PRO A 416 24.40 6.24 4.08
C PRO A 416 24.66 5.05 5.04
N LYS A 417 25.25 5.34 6.21
CA LYS A 417 25.49 4.33 7.25
C LYS A 417 24.19 3.83 7.88
N LEU A 418 23.24 4.73 8.17
CA LEU A 418 21.93 4.36 8.72
C LEU A 418 21.15 3.48 7.76
N PHE A 419 21.12 3.85 6.48
CA PHE A 419 20.44 3.09 5.45
C PHE A 419 21.06 1.69 5.29
N ALA A 420 22.40 1.60 5.17
CA ALA A 420 23.09 0.32 5.09
C ALA A 420 22.84 -0.59 6.31
N MET A 421 22.73 -0.04 7.52
CA MET A 421 22.37 -0.81 8.72
C MET A 421 20.95 -1.39 8.64
N ILE A 422 19.99 -0.62 8.13
CA ILE A 422 18.60 -1.07 7.97
C ILE A 422 18.50 -2.09 6.85
N GLU A 423 19.15 -1.87 5.70
CA GLU A 423 19.20 -2.87 4.64
C GLU A 423 19.84 -4.17 5.13
N ASN A 424 20.95 -4.10 5.85
CA ASN A 424 21.57 -5.29 6.44
C ASN A 424 20.62 -6.03 7.38
N LEU A 425 19.86 -5.32 8.23
CA LEU A 425 18.83 -5.94 9.06
C LEU A 425 17.79 -6.68 8.20
N LEU A 426 17.24 -6.02 7.18
CA LEU A 426 16.20 -6.57 6.31
C LEU A 426 16.71 -7.78 5.51
N GLU A 427 17.94 -7.72 5.01
CA GLU A 427 18.62 -8.82 4.31
C GLU A 427 18.89 -10.01 5.24
N ARG A 428 19.39 -9.76 6.45
CA ARG A 428 19.60 -10.83 7.44
C ARG A 428 18.30 -11.53 7.79
N ILE A 429 17.22 -10.78 8.05
CA ILE A 429 15.91 -11.38 8.33
C ILE A 429 15.41 -12.17 7.11
N ALA A 430 15.49 -11.61 5.91
CA ALA A 430 15.05 -12.28 4.70
C ALA A 430 15.82 -13.60 4.46
N ARG A 431 17.14 -13.58 4.64
CA ARG A 431 18.00 -14.76 4.47
C ARG A 431 17.73 -15.84 5.52
N ASP A 432 17.62 -15.45 6.80
CA ASP A 432 17.51 -16.41 7.90
C ASP A 432 16.07 -16.98 8.01
N THR A 433 15.09 -16.37 7.34
CA THR A 433 13.69 -16.83 7.29
C THR A 433 13.29 -17.44 5.94
N ASP A 434 14.22 -17.53 4.98
CA ASP A 434 14.00 -18.19 3.68
C ASP A 434 14.07 -19.71 3.84
N VAL A 435 12.96 -20.32 4.26
CA VAL A 435 12.83 -21.77 4.40
C VAL A 435 11.68 -22.27 3.54
N LYS A 436 12.01 -23.24 2.68
CA LYS A 436 11.05 -23.88 1.76
C LYS A 436 9.76 -24.32 2.49
N GLY A 437 8.63 -23.91 1.94
CA GLY A 437 7.29 -24.29 2.40
C GLY A 437 6.75 -23.45 3.56
N VAL A 438 7.44 -22.38 3.99
CA VAL A 438 6.94 -21.40 4.97
C VAL A 438 7.16 -20.00 4.40
N PRO A 439 6.19 -19.09 4.47
CA PRO A 439 6.39 -17.71 4.02
C PRO A 439 7.55 -17.06 4.81
N PRO A 440 8.39 -16.24 4.14
CA PRO A 440 9.41 -15.43 4.82
C PRO A 440 8.78 -14.51 5.87
N ALA A 441 9.56 -14.11 6.87
CA ALA A 441 9.06 -13.23 7.93
C ALA A 441 8.67 -11.82 7.45
N LEU A 442 9.21 -11.39 6.29
CA LEU A 442 9.03 -10.06 5.74
C LEU A 442 8.50 -10.12 4.31
N THR A 443 7.43 -9.38 4.06
CA THR A 443 6.97 -9.03 2.71
C THR A 443 7.79 -7.87 2.14
N GLN A 444 7.73 -7.66 0.83
CA GLN A 444 8.36 -6.49 0.20
C GLN A 444 7.80 -5.18 0.75
N GLU A 445 6.49 -5.12 0.97
CA GLU A 445 5.83 -3.97 1.60
C GLU A 445 6.35 -3.72 3.02
N GLY A 446 6.56 -4.77 3.82
CA GLY A 446 7.15 -4.64 5.15
C GLY A 446 8.57 -4.05 5.13
N LYS A 447 9.38 -4.40 4.12
CA LYS A 447 10.72 -3.79 3.92
C LYS A 447 10.60 -2.30 3.59
N ASP A 448 9.70 -1.95 2.68
CA ASP A 448 9.48 -0.57 2.25
C ASP A 448 8.96 0.32 3.39
N GLN A 449 8.10 -0.20 4.28
CA GLN A 449 7.64 0.53 5.47
C GLN A 449 8.79 0.88 6.43
N MET A 450 9.74 -0.03 6.64
CA MET A 450 10.94 0.24 7.47
C MET A 450 11.85 1.29 6.81
N ILE A 451 12.02 1.24 5.48
CA ILE A 451 12.80 2.24 4.75
C ILE A 451 12.12 3.62 4.79
N SER A 452 10.79 3.67 4.67
CA SER A 452 10.03 4.93 4.78
C SER A 452 10.16 5.59 6.16
N ALA A 453 10.39 4.79 7.22
CA ALA A 453 10.62 5.32 8.57
C ALA A 453 11.85 6.26 8.68
N ILE A 454 12.82 6.17 7.75
CA ILE A 454 14.02 7.01 7.70
C ILE A 454 14.06 8.01 6.54
N GLU A 455 12.97 8.11 5.76
CA GLU A 455 12.88 8.98 4.57
C GLU A 455 13.06 10.48 4.90
N THR A 456 12.69 10.90 6.11
CA THR A 456 12.91 12.28 6.57
C THR A 456 14.40 12.63 6.65
N PHE A 457 15.24 11.68 7.08
CA PHE A 457 16.70 11.83 7.11
C PHE A 457 17.28 11.76 5.70
N GLN A 458 16.74 10.91 4.83
CA GLN A 458 17.11 10.87 3.42
C GLN A 458 16.92 12.22 2.74
N THR A 459 15.74 12.81 2.93
CA THR A 459 15.39 14.11 2.36
C THR A 459 16.30 15.21 2.90
N ALA A 460 16.58 15.19 4.21
CA ALA A 460 17.51 16.12 4.83
C ALA A 460 18.96 15.95 4.32
N PHE A 461 19.39 14.70 4.11
CA PHE A 461 20.71 14.39 3.56
C PHE A 461 20.85 14.91 2.14
N LEU A 462 19.90 14.61 1.25
CA LEU A 462 19.90 15.10 -0.13
C LEU A 462 19.83 16.63 -0.20
N ALA A 463 19.05 17.26 0.68
CA ALA A 463 19.00 18.72 0.80
C ALA A 463 20.34 19.31 1.26
N LEU A 464 21.04 18.64 2.17
CA LEU A 464 22.38 19.04 2.63
C LEU A 464 23.44 18.85 1.53
N CYS A 465 23.40 17.76 0.77
CA CYS A 465 24.26 17.55 -0.40
C CYS A 465 24.04 18.68 -1.43
N LEU A 466 22.77 18.97 -1.73
CA LEU A 466 22.39 20.04 -2.66
C LEU A 466 22.87 21.39 -2.16
N SER A 467 22.65 21.74 -0.89
CA SER A 467 23.05 23.04 -0.35
C SER A 467 24.56 23.19 -0.35
N ARG A 468 25.32 22.21 0.15
CA ARG A 468 26.79 22.27 0.20
C ARG A 468 27.42 22.45 -1.18
N LEU A 469 26.91 21.73 -2.18
CA LEU A 469 27.39 21.84 -3.56
C LEU A 469 26.92 23.14 -4.22
N SER A 470 25.67 23.55 -4.03
CA SER A 470 25.14 24.79 -4.60
C SER A 470 25.81 26.03 -4.00
N ASP A 471 26.05 26.05 -2.69
CA ASP A 471 26.77 27.11 -1.99
C ASP A 471 28.21 27.21 -2.48
N LEU A 472 28.87 26.06 -2.71
CA LEU A 472 30.19 26.03 -3.32
C LEU A 472 30.15 26.65 -4.72
N VAL A 473 29.22 26.25 -5.59
CA VAL A 473 29.07 26.85 -6.93
C VAL A 473 28.80 28.34 -6.86
N ASN A 474 27.89 28.80 -5.99
CA ASN A 474 27.57 30.22 -5.83
C ASN A 474 28.74 31.03 -5.25
N SER A 475 29.60 30.42 -4.42
CA SER A 475 30.81 31.06 -3.90
C SER A 475 31.90 31.22 -4.97
N VAL A 476 32.01 30.23 -5.86
CA VAL A 476 32.98 30.23 -6.97
C VAL A 476 32.51 31.15 -8.11
N PHE A 477 31.20 31.19 -8.36
CA PHE A 477 30.55 32.03 -9.37
C PHE A 477 29.54 33.01 -8.74
N PRO A 478 30.00 34.09 -8.09
CA PRO A 478 29.12 35.07 -7.48
C PRO A 478 28.36 35.88 -8.55
N MET A 479 27.05 36.05 -8.35
CA MET A 479 26.21 36.86 -9.25
C MET A 479 26.49 38.36 -9.19
N SER A 480 27.04 38.85 -8.07
CA SER A 480 27.37 40.25 -7.83
C SER A 480 28.57 40.75 -8.63
N SER A 481 29.35 39.85 -9.26
CA SER A 481 30.59 40.21 -9.95
C SER A 481 30.72 39.44 -11.26
N ARG A 482 30.36 40.08 -12.37
CA ARG A 482 30.58 39.53 -13.74
C ARG A 482 32.03 39.67 -14.23
N GLY A 483 32.93 40.23 -13.42
CA GLY A 483 34.31 40.57 -13.84
C GLY A 483 35.37 39.55 -13.42
N THR A 484 35.15 38.81 -12.34
CA THR A 484 36.16 37.92 -11.74
C THR A 484 35.94 36.48 -12.20
N ILE A 485 36.95 35.91 -12.85
CA ILE A 485 36.94 34.51 -13.24
C ILE A 485 37.47 33.68 -12.06
N PRO A 486 36.79 32.59 -11.69
CA PRO A 486 37.31 31.73 -10.64
C PRO A 486 38.64 31.08 -11.04
N SER A 487 39.52 30.89 -10.07
CA SER A 487 40.82 30.24 -10.30
C SER A 487 40.64 28.75 -10.62
N ARG A 488 41.65 28.16 -11.26
CA ARG A 488 41.70 26.71 -11.51
C ARG A 488 41.51 25.88 -10.24
N GLU A 489 42.07 26.31 -9.11
CA GLU A 489 41.92 25.64 -7.82
C GLU A 489 40.46 25.61 -7.33
N HIS A 490 39.71 26.70 -7.55
CA HIS A 490 38.29 26.74 -7.22
C HIS A 490 37.47 25.76 -8.07
N MET A 491 37.82 25.62 -9.34
CA MET A 491 37.15 24.68 -10.26
C MET A 491 37.45 23.22 -9.88
N LEU A 492 38.70 22.90 -9.54
CA LEU A 492 39.06 21.57 -9.04
C LEU A 492 38.37 21.26 -7.71
N ARG A 493 38.18 22.25 -6.83
CA ARG A 493 37.42 22.07 -5.59
C ARG A 493 35.98 21.63 -5.83
N ILE A 494 35.31 22.14 -6.87
CA ILE A 494 33.95 21.69 -7.26
C ILE A 494 33.99 20.21 -7.67
N VAL A 495 34.94 19.83 -8.54
CA VAL A 495 35.08 18.46 -9.03
C VAL A 495 35.37 17.48 -7.88
N SER A 496 36.36 17.79 -7.04
CA SER A 496 36.71 16.96 -5.88
C SER A 496 35.54 16.80 -4.92
N ARG A 497 34.75 17.87 -4.71
CA ARG A 497 33.59 17.80 -3.84
C ARG A 497 32.47 16.93 -4.40
N ILE A 498 32.22 16.99 -5.71
CA ILE A 498 31.28 16.11 -6.40
C ILE A 498 31.76 14.65 -6.30
N GLN A 499 33.06 14.41 -6.47
CA GLN A 499 33.67 13.10 -6.31
C GLN A 499 33.48 12.55 -4.88
N GLU A 500 33.75 13.34 -3.85
CA GLU A 500 33.54 12.94 -2.44
C GLU A 500 32.07 12.56 -2.15
N GLU A 501 31.10 13.27 -2.72
CA GLU A 501 29.67 12.97 -2.55
C GLU A 501 29.28 11.65 -3.24
N ILE A 502 29.89 11.33 -4.38
CA ILE A 502 29.68 10.07 -5.10
C ILE A 502 30.34 8.90 -4.36
N GLU A 503 31.60 9.05 -3.95
CA GLU A 503 32.35 8.03 -3.22
C GLU A 503 31.67 7.68 -1.89
N GLY A 504 31.07 8.66 -1.22
CA GLY A 504 30.32 8.45 0.03
C GLY A 504 29.08 7.57 -0.09
N VAL A 505 28.57 7.32 -1.30
CA VAL A 505 27.34 6.55 -1.55
C VAL A 505 27.51 5.40 -2.54
N GLN A 506 28.71 5.22 -3.11
CA GLN A 506 28.99 4.27 -4.21
C GLN A 506 28.64 2.81 -3.88
N LEU A 507 28.65 2.42 -2.60
CA LEU A 507 28.30 1.08 -2.15
C LEU A 507 26.80 0.75 -2.31
N ASP A 508 25.95 1.77 -2.43
CA ASP A 508 24.50 1.64 -2.54
C ASP A 508 24.01 2.19 -3.90
N PRO A 509 23.48 1.34 -4.79
CA PRO A 509 22.97 1.76 -6.09
C PRO A 509 21.80 2.76 -6.02
N ARG A 510 20.89 2.60 -5.05
CA ARG A 510 19.71 3.46 -4.89
C ARG A 510 20.13 4.84 -4.42
N LEU A 511 21.01 4.91 -3.42
CA LEU A 511 21.49 6.18 -2.91
C LEU A 511 22.40 6.89 -3.93
N THR A 512 23.25 6.15 -4.66
CA THR A 512 24.04 6.67 -5.78
C THR A 512 23.15 7.35 -6.82
N LEU A 513 22.02 6.73 -7.20
CA LEU A 513 21.08 7.32 -8.15
C LEU A 513 20.48 8.65 -7.63
N LEU A 514 20.11 8.70 -6.35
CA LEU A 514 19.52 9.89 -5.75
C LEU A 514 20.51 11.04 -5.62
N VAL A 515 21.75 10.76 -5.21
CA VAL A 515 22.82 11.76 -5.16
C VAL A 515 23.20 12.21 -6.58
N SER A 516 23.21 11.31 -7.56
CA SER A 516 23.44 11.66 -8.96
C SER A 516 22.40 12.68 -9.46
N ARG A 517 21.12 12.51 -9.12
CA ARG A 517 20.07 13.51 -9.43
C ARG A 517 20.31 14.87 -8.76
N VAL A 518 20.85 14.87 -7.54
CA VAL A 518 21.25 16.12 -6.86
C VAL A 518 22.40 16.77 -7.60
N ILE A 519 23.42 16.00 -7.99
CA ILE A 519 24.57 16.49 -8.76
C ILE A 519 24.13 17.04 -10.12
N THR A 520 23.21 16.38 -10.83
CA THR A 520 22.63 16.90 -12.09
C THR A 520 22.07 18.32 -11.91
N LYS A 521 21.34 18.59 -10.82
CA LYS A 521 20.83 19.95 -10.52
C LYS A 521 21.96 20.96 -10.28
N VAL A 522 23.01 20.55 -9.57
CA VAL A 522 24.18 21.39 -9.30
C VAL A 522 24.96 21.68 -10.59
N LEU A 523 25.10 20.70 -11.48
CA LEU A 523 25.78 20.87 -12.76
C LEU A 523 25.01 21.82 -13.69
N HIS A 524 23.68 21.77 -13.70
CA HIS A 524 22.87 22.78 -14.38
C HIS A 524 23.06 24.16 -13.77
N LEU A 525 23.04 24.28 -12.44
CA LEU A 525 23.33 25.55 -11.76
C LEU A 525 24.72 26.08 -12.12
N LEU A 526 25.74 25.21 -12.19
CA LEU A 526 27.09 25.57 -12.62
C LEU A 526 27.10 26.09 -14.07
N ALA A 527 26.38 25.41 -14.98
CA ALA A 527 26.26 25.84 -16.37
C ALA A 527 25.59 27.23 -16.47
N GLU A 528 24.46 27.45 -15.80
CA GLU A 528 23.77 28.76 -15.78
C GLU A 528 24.65 29.88 -15.22
N ARG A 529 25.38 29.59 -14.13
CA ARG A 529 26.29 30.55 -13.51
C ARG A 529 27.48 30.88 -14.40
N ALA A 530 28.02 29.89 -15.10
CA ALA A 530 29.10 30.07 -16.05
C ALA A 530 28.64 30.83 -17.29
N GLU A 531 27.45 30.56 -17.81
CA GLU A 531 26.84 31.28 -18.94
C GLU A 531 26.69 32.77 -18.62
N TYR A 532 26.23 33.10 -17.42
CA TYR A 532 26.15 34.49 -16.95
C TYR A 532 27.51 35.22 -16.94
N GLN A 533 28.61 34.49 -16.82
CA GLN A 533 29.96 35.06 -16.87
C GLN A 533 30.49 35.27 -18.31
N ILE A 534 29.82 34.79 -19.35
CA ILE A 534 30.28 34.97 -20.73
C ILE A 534 30.21 36.45 -21.14
N SER A 535 31.30 36.97 -21.69
CA SER A 535 31.34 38.31 -22.30
C SER A 535 30.84 38.23 -23.75
N THR A 536 29.76 38.95 -24.08
CA THR A 536 29.11 38.91 -25.42
C THR A 536 29.22 40.21 -26.23
N GLY A 537 29.90 41.23 -25.69
CA GLY A 537 30.07 42.54 -26.33
C GLY A 537 30.95 42.51 -27.60
N PRO A 538 31.07 43.64 -28.32
CA PRO A 538 31.85 43.74 -29.57
C PRO A 538 33.33 43.37 -29.36
N GLU A 539 33.89 43.67 -28.18
CA GLU A 539 35.26 43.31 -27.79
C GLU A 539 35.51 41.79 -27.75
N ALA A 540 34.45 40.98 -27.58
CA ALA A 540 34.56 39.52 -27.60
C ALA A 540 34.72 38.96 -29.02
N ARG A 541 34.22 39.69 -30.03
CA ARG A 541 34.22 39.30 -31.46
C ARG A 541 35.42 39.85 -32.24
N GLN A 542 36.25 40.68 -31.61
CA GLN A 542 37.37 41.33 -32.27
C GLN A 542 38.42 40.32 -32.75
N ILE A 543 38.72 40.31 -34.03
CA ILE A 543 39.70 39.40 -34.65
C ILE A 543 40.98 40.10 -35.11
N MET A 544 41.03 41.44 -35.00
CA MET A 544 42.17 42.25 -35.39
C MET A 544 42.92 42.74 -34.14
N GLY A 545 44.24 42.57 -34.10
CA GLY A 545 45.07 43.03 -33.00
C GLY A 545 45.12 42.05 -31.81
N PRO A 546 45.67 42.46 -30.65
CA PRO A 546 45.88 41.56 -29.53
C PRO A 546 44.54 41.16 -28.87
N ALA A 547 44.49 39.96 -28.28
CA ALA A 547 43.27 39.49 -27.64
C ALA A 547 42.85 40.36 -26.45
N THR A 548 41.59 40.79 -26.46
CA THR A 548 41.00 41.70 -25.46
C THR A 548 40.86 41.02 -24.09
N VAL A 549 40.68 41.82 -23.04
CA VAL A 549 40.44 41.28 -21.68
C VAL A 549 39.15 40.45 -21.64
N ALA A 550 38.12 40.86 -22.38
CA ALA A 550 36.87 40.11 -22.53
C ALA A 550 37.09 38.73 -23.17
N GLN A 551 37.96 38.64 -24.18
CA GLN A 551 38.31 37.38 -24.85
C GLN A 551 39.17 36.48 -23.97
N GLN A 552 40.21 37.03 -23.34
CA GLN A 552 41.04 36.30 -22.39
C GLN A 552 40.19 35.70 -21.26
N LYS A 553 39.15 36.45 -20.85
CA LYS A 553 38.18 35.97 -19.89
C LYS A 553 37.38 34.77 -20.39
N ASN A 554 36.79 34.87 -21.58
CA ASN A 554 36.05 33.76 -22.17
C ASN A 554 36.96 32.53 -22.43
N PHE A 555 38.23 32.74 -22.79
CA PHE A 555 39.19 31.65 -23.01
C PHE A 555 39.47 30.87 -21.73
N THR A 556 39.71 31.59 -20.64
CA THR A 556 39.94 30.99 -19.31
C THR A 556 38.70 30.23 -18.84
N LEU A 557 37.51 30.81 -19.04
CA LEU A 557 36.24 30.16 -18.71
C LEU A 557 36.04 28.86 -19.52
N CYS A 558 36.24 28.91 -20.84
CA CYS A 558 36.17 27.75 -21.73
C CYS A 558 37.09 26.61 -21.24
N GLN A 559 38.34 26.93 -20.92
CA GLN A 559 39.33 25.95 -20.43
C GLN A 559 38.93 25.33 -19.10
N HIS A 560 38.45 26.14 -18.16
CA HIS A 560 38.00 25.65 -16.87
C HIS A 560 36.77 24.73 -16.98
N LEU A 561 35.79 25.10 -17.81
CA LEU A 561 34.62 24.26 -18.05
C LEU A 561 34.96 22.97 -18.80
N GLN A 562 35.89 23.02 -19.76
CA GLN A 562 36.43 21.83 -20.43
C GLN A 562 37.15 20.89 -19.45
N GLU A 563 37.92 21.43 -18.50
CA GLU A 563 38.59 20.62 -17.47
C GLU A 563 37.55 19.94 -16.56
N ILE A 564 36.51 20.66 -16.12
CA ILE A 564 35.39 20.08 -15.37
C ILE A 564 34.70 18.98 -16.19
N TYR A 565 34.35 19.27 -17.45
CA TYR A 565 33.69 18.32 -18.34
C TYR A 565 34.48 17.02 -18.44
N THR A 566 35.79 17.12 -18.73
CA THR A 566 36.66 15.95 -18.94
C THR A 566 36.80 15.12 -17.67
N ARG A 567 36.95 15.76 -16.51
CA ARG A 567 37.06 15.07 -15.22
C ARG A 567 35.76 14.37 -14.82
N LEU A 568 34.63 15.05 -14.96
CA LEU A 568 33.32 14.47 -14.63
C LEU A 568 32.93 13.37 -15.63
N PHE A 569 33.25 13.53 -16.91
CA PHE A 569 33.05 12.48 -17.92
C PHE A 569 33.84 11.21 -17.56
N SER A 570 35.10 11.35 -17.14
CA SER A 570 35.89 10.23 -16.65
C SER A 570 35.31 9.59 -15.39
N LEU A 571 34.77 10.38 -14.47
CA LEU A 571 34.13 9.89 -13.25
C LEU A 571 32.87 9.06 -13.56
N MET A 572 32.10 9.48 -14.58
CA MET A 572 30.89 8.78 -15.02
C MET A 572 31.18 7.36 -15.55
N GLY A 573 32.40 7.08 -16.02
CA GLY A 573 32.80 5.74 -16.45
C GLY A 573 32.77 4.68 -15.34
N GLY A 574 32.79 5.09 -14.06
CA GLY A 574 32.71 4.18 -12.90
C GLY A 574 31.31 4.06 -12.27
N LEU A 575 30.30 4.74 -12.82
CA LEU A 575 28.94 4.79 -12.26
C LEU A 575 27.99 3.79 -12.94
N PRO A 576 26.88 3.39 -12.28
CA PRO A 576 25.82 2.61 -12.91
C PRO A 576 25.23 3.31 -14.14
N ALA A 577 24.86 2.55 -15.17
CA ALA A 577 24.37 3.09 -16.45
C ALA A 577 23.22 4.11 -16.31
N ILE A 578 22.28 3.86 -15.40
CA ILE A 578 21.14 4.76 -15.14
C ILE A 578 21.61 6.11 -14.57
N ALA A 579 22.63 6.11 -13.70
CA ALA A 579 23.20 7.35 -13.18
C ALA A 579 23.93 8.14 -14.28
N VAL A 580 24.64 7.44 -15.17
CA VAL A 580 25.30 8.03 -16.35
C VAL A 580 24.28 8.72 -17.27
N GLU A 581 23.17 8.04 -17.56
CA GLU A 581 22.09 8.56 -18.41
C GLU A 581 21.50 9.86 -17.83
N ILE A 582 21.25 9.91 -16.52
CA ILE A 582 20.69 11.07 -15.81
C ILE A 582 21.66 12.26 -15.74
N MET A 583 22.97 12.01 -15.62
CA MET A 583 23.98 13.07 -15.51
C MET A 583 24.41 13.61 -16.88
N SER A 584 24.28 12.81 -17.95
CA SER A 584 24.73 13.17 -19.30
C SER A 584 24.17 14.51 -19.83
N PRO A 585 22.88 14.88 -19.65
CA PRO A 585 22.36 16.13 -20.20
C PRO A 585 22.89 17.36 -19.47
N ALA A 586 23.14 17.26 -18.16
CA ALA A 586 23.74 18.34 -17.39
C ALA A 586 25.22 18.53 -17.73
N LEU A 587 25.93 17.44 -18.02
CA LEU A 587 27.30 17.51 -18.51
C LEU A 587 27.37 18.11 -19.93
N ASP A 588 26.42 17.77 -20.81
CA ASP A 588 26.27 18.39 -22.12
C ASP A 588 25.96 19.90 -22.02
N ALA A 589 25.17 20.32 -21.03
CA ALA A 589 24.94 21.75 -20.78
C ALA A 589 26.25 22.50 -20.45
N ILE A 590 27.12 21.92 -19.63
CA ILE A 590 28.45 22.48 -19.34
C ILE A 590 29.30 22.56 -20.62
N TYR A 591 29.28 21.50 -21.44
CA TYR A 591 29.98 21.46 -22.72
C TYR A 591 29.50 22.57 -23.68
N ARG A 592 28.17 22.77 -23.79
CA ARG A 592 27.57 23.82 -24.61
C ARG A 592 27.98 25.21 -24.14
N VAL A 593 27.87 25.51 -22.85
CA VAL A 593 28.29 26.81 -22.29
C VAL A 593 29.77 27.07 -22.54
N ALA A 594 30.62 26.04 -22.43
CA ALA A 594 32.03 26.14 -22.78
C ALA A 594 32.24 26.47 -24.27
N CYS A 595 31.47 25.87 -25.19
CA CYS A 595 31.49 26.23 -26.61
C CYS A 595 31.04 27.69 -26.82
N ASP A 596 29.90 28.07 -26.25
CA ASP A 596 29.27 29.39 -26.44
C ASP A 596 30.18 30.55 -26.03
N SER A 597 31.04 30.32 -25.03
CA SER A 597 32.03 31.32 -24.60
C SER A 597 32.99 31.76 -25.72
N VAL A 598 33.28 30.89 -26.69
CA VAL A 598 34.21 31.16 -27.80
C VAL A 598 33.53 31.21 -29.18
N THR A 599 32.29 30.74 -29.31
CA THR A 599 31.54 30.68 -30.57
C THR A 599 31.55 32.01 -31.33
N SER A 600 31.36 33.14 -30.64
CA SER A 600 31.29 34.46 -31.27
C SER A 600 32.60 34.90 -31.93
N LEU A 601 33.76 34.49 -31.37
CA LEU A 601 35.08 34.74 -31.97
C LEU A 601 35.29 33.88 -33.21
N PHE A 602 34.95 32.60 -33.15
CA PHE A 602 35.06 31.69 -34.30
C PHE A 602 34.13 32.08 -35.44
N GLN A 603 32.95 32.60 -35.13
CA GLN A 603 32.02 33.15 -36.12
C GLN A 603 32.61 34.40 -36.81
N ALA A 604 33.13 35.35 -36.05
CA ALA A 604 33.77 36.54 -36.62
C ALA A 604 34.98 36.17 -37.51
N MET A 605 35.78 35.18 -37.07
CA MET A 605 36.91 34.69 -37.85
C MET A 605 36.45 34.00 -39.15
N ARG A 606 35.37 33.21 -39.09
CA ARG A 606 34.76 32.62 -40.29
C ARG A 606 34.34 33.70 -41.29
N GLU A 607 33.59 34.70 -40.83
CA GLU A 607 33.09 35.80 -41.68
C GLU A 607 34.25 36.57 -42.33
N ARG A 608 35.37 36.77 -41.62
CA ARG A 608 36.58 37.38 -42.18
C ARG A 608 37.22 36.52 -43.26
N LEU A 609 37.43 35.22 -43.00
CA LEU A 609 38.04 34.33 -43.99
C LEU A 609 37.17 34.18 -45.24
N GLU A 610 35.85 34.09 -45.07
CA GLU A 610 34.90 34.09 -46.19
C GLU A 610 34.96 35.41 -46.98
N SER A 611 35.05 36.55 -46.30
CA SER A 611 35.23 37.85 -46.95
C SER A 611 36.54 37.94 -47.75
N CYS A 612 37.65 37.37 -47.26
CA CYS A 612 38.90 37.30 -48.00
C CYS A 612 38.75 36.42 -49.24
N ILE A 613 38.11 35.24 -49.12
CA ILE A 613 37.89 34.34 -50.26
C ILE A 613 36.99 34.98 -51.33
N LEU A 614 35.98 35.77 -50.94
CA LEU A 614 35.08 36.43 -51.89
C LEU A 614 35.80 37.40 -52.84
N GLN A 615 36.95 37.97 -52.44
CA GLN A 615 37.78 38.84 -53.28
C GLN A 615 38.37 38.11 -54.49
N ILE A 616 38.28 36.77 -54.56
CA ILE A 616 38.64 36.01 -55.76
C ILE A 616 37.85 36.47 -56.99
N HIS A 617 36.62 36.96 -56.82
CA HIS A 617 35.77 37.47 -57.92
C HIS A 617 36.16 38.89 -58.37
N GLU A 618 36.99 39.59 -57.60
CA GLU A 618 37.53 40.92 -57.96
C GLU A 618 38.86 40.80 -58.73
N GLN A 619 39.47 39.61 -58.75
CA GLN A 619 40.72 39.33 -59.45
C GLN A 619 40.49 38.99 -60.93
N ASN A 620 41.42 39.43 -61.79
CA ASN A 620 41.37 39.12 -63.22
C ASN A 620 42.06 37.77 -63.51
N PHE A 621 41.27 36.71 -63.69
CA PHE A 621 41.72 35.38 -64.13
C PHE A 621 41.67 35.17 -65.66
N ALA A 622 41.41 36.23 -66.43
CA ALA A 622 41.25 36.21 -67.89
C ALA A 622 42.52 36.55 -68.67
N THR A 623 43.58 37.05 -68.02
CA THR A 623 44.72 37.70 -68.68
C THR A 623 45.59 36.69 -69.44
N LEU A 624 45.80 36.93 -70.74
CA LEU A 624 46.55 36.06 -71.67
C LEU A 624 48.08 36.36 -71.73
N GLY A 625 48.61 37.24 -70.88
CA GLY A 625 49.99 37.72 -70.97
C GLY A 625 51.01 36.85 -70.20
N MET A 626 52.17 36.58 -70.83
CA MET A 626 53.33 35.87 -70.26
C MET A 626 53.84 36.50 -68.93
N ASP A 627 53.65 37.81 -68.74
CA ASP A 627 54.05 38.55 -67.54
C ASP A 627 53.24 38.14 -66.29
N ALA A 628 51.99 37.74 -66.46
CA ALA A 628 51.10 37.33 -65.35
C ALA A 628 51.43 35.93 -64.78
N ALA A 629 52.24 35.14 -65.51
CA ALA A 629 52.72 33.81 -65.10
C ALA A 629 54.11 33.86 -64.43
N MET A 630 54.85 34.96 -64.62
CA MET A 630 56.18 35.20 -64.01
C MET A 630 56.10 35.91 -62.66
N ASP A 631 54.96 36.53 -62.31
CA ASP A 631 54.71 37.06 -60.99
C ASP A 631 54.64 35.92 -59.98
N ASN A 632 55.75 35.70 -59.30
CA ASN A 632 55.96 34.57 -58.40
C ASN A 632 55.37 34.84 -57.00
N ASN A 633 54.34 35.67 -56.89
CA ASN A 633 53.68 36.03 -55.64
C ASN A 633 52.28 35.38 -55.57
N ALA A 634 51.79 35.12 -54.36
CA ALA A 634 50.43 34.62 -54.16
C ALA A 634 49.41 35.71 -54.54
N SER A 635 48.17 35.33 -54.85
CA SER A 635 47.12 36.33 -55.08
C SER A 635 46.93 37.22 -53.82
N PRO A 636 46.65 38.53 -53.96
CA PRO A 636 46.62 39.45 -52.82
C PRO A 636 45.57 39.07 -51.77
N TYR A 637 44.44 38.48 -52.18
CA TYR A 637 43.43 37.97 -51.26
C TYR A 637 43.91 36.72 -50.48
N MET A 638 44.79 35.91 -51.07
CA MET A 638 45.38 34.72 -50.44
C MET A 638 46.44 35.13 -49.42
N GLU A 639 47.24 36.16 -49.70
CA GLU A 639 48.15 36.74 -48.70
C GLU A 639 47.40 37.30 -47.49
N GLU A 640 46.28 37.99 -47.72
CA GLU A 640 45.43 38.53 -46.65
C GLU A 640 44.75 37.40 -45.84
N LEU A 641 44.32 36.33 -46.52
CA LEU A 641 43.79 35.12 -45.88
C LEU A 641 44.84 34.46 -44.99
N GLN A 642 46.06 34.27 -45.51
CA GLN A 642 47.19 33.70 -44.77
C GLN A 642 47.56 34.55 -43.56
N LYS A 643 47.67 35.87 -43.72
CA LYS A 643 47.91 36.82 -42.60
C LYS A 643 46.83 36.71 -41.53
N SER A 644 45.56 36.64 -41.93
CA SER A 644 44.44 36.47 -41.02
C SER A 644 44.50 35.14 -40.25
N ILE A 645 44.78 34.03 -40.95
CA ILE A 645 44.93 32.70 -40.34
C ILE A 645 46.11 32.66 -39.37
N LEU A 646 47.28 33.18 -39.77
CA LEU A 646 48.49 33.19 -38.94
C LEU A 646 48.29 34.05 -37.69
N HIS A 647 47.69 35.24 -37.85
CA HIS A 647 47.33 36.09 -36.72
C HIS A 647 46.39 35.37 -35.76
N PHE A 648 45.36 34.70 -36.28
CA PHE A 648 44.41 33.97 -35.47
C PHE A 648 45.07 32.83 -34.67
N ARG A 649 46.01 32.13 -35.31
CA ARG A 649 46.79 31.08 -34.67
C ARG A 649 47.69 31.61 -33.56
N ALA A 650 48.42 32.69 -33.84
CA ALA A 650 49.40 33.28 -32.94
C ALA A 650 48.74 33.93 -31.72
N GLU A 651 47.67 34.71 -31.90
CA GLU A 651 47.06 35.50 -30.83
C GLU A 651 45.95 34.77 -30.07
N PHE A 652 45.08 34.02 -30.75
CA PHE A 652 43.89 33.43 -30.12
C PHE A 652 44.05 31.93 -29.88
N LEU A 653 44.39 31.14 -30.91
CA LEU A 653 44.47 29.68 -30.76
C LEU A 653 45.62 29.23 -29.86
N SER A 654 46.73 29.96 -29.82
CA SER A 654 47.85 29.69 -28.89
C SER A 654 47.45 29.78 -27.41
N ARG A 655 46.39 30.55 -27.12
CA ARG A 655 45.85 30.76 -25.77
C ARG A 655 44.70 29.81 -25.47
N LEU A 656 43.94 29.38 -26.48
CA LEU A 656 42.81 28.46 -26.34
C LEU A 656 43.21 26.99 -26.31
N LEU A 657 44.15 26.58 -27.17
CA LEU A 657 44.61 25.20 -27.28
C LEU A 657 45.64 24.89 -26.18
N PRO A 658 45.54 23.74 -25.48
CA PRO A 658 46.58 23.31 -24.57
C PRO A 658 47.94 23.20 -25.28
N ARG A 659 49.01 23.75 -24.68
CA ARG A 659 50.38 23.68 -25.23
C ARG A 659 50.91 22.25 -25.43
N SER A 660 50.25 21.25 -24.84
CA SER A 660 50.53 19.83 -25.06
C SER A 660 49.34 19.15 -25.74
N ALA A 661 49.32 19.21 -27.08
CA ALA A 661 48.49 18.35 -27.91
C ALA A 661 49.06 16.91 -28.04
N SER A 662 50.13 16.58 -27.29
CA SER A 662 50.83 15.28 -27.39
C SER A 662 50.23 14.17 -26.51
N ALA A 663 49.22 14.48 -25.69
CA ALA A 663 48.58 13.51 -24.79
C ALA A 663 47.05 13.53 -24.94
N ALA A 664 46.55 13.35 -26.17
CA ALA A 664 45.16 12.94 -26.35
C ALA A 664 45.06 11.46 -25.96
N SER A 665 44.57 11.18 -24.75
CA SER A 665 43.96 9.89 -24.45
C SER A 665 42.81 9.69 -25.44
N VAL A 666 42.83 8.56 -26.13
CA VAL A 666 41.80 8.13 -27.09
C VAL A 666 40.41 8.37 -26.49
N GLY A 667 39.63 9.30 -27.06
CA GLY A 667 38.19 9.40 -26.81
C GLY A 667 37.59 10.77 -26.48
N THR A 668 38.36 11.80 -26.08
CA THR A 668 37.78 13.13 -25.78
C THR A 668 38.40 14.22 -26.63
N GLU A 669 37.72 14.60 -27.70
CA GLU A 669 38.10 15.77 -28.49
C GLU A 669 37.86 17.04 -27.67
N PHE A 670 38.87 17.90 -27.55
CA PHE A 670 38.71 19.21 -26.90
C PHE A 670 37.78 20.10 -27.73
N ILE A 671 36.89 20.86 -27.08
CA ILE A 671 35.92 21.76 -27.74
C ILE A 671 36.57 22.64 -28.80
N CYS A 672 37.68 23.29 -28.45
CA CYS A 672 38.40 24.20 -29.35
C CYS A 672 38.97 23.46 -30.57
N THR A 673 39.39 22.21 -30.42
CA THR A 673 39.89 21.39 -31.53
C THR A 673 38.78 21.11 -32.53
N GLY A 674 37.56 20.79 -32.07
CA GLY A 674 36.39 20.60 -32.93
C GLY A 674 35.96 21.88 -33.65
N LEU A 675 35.97 23.03 -32.96
CA LEU A 675 35.66 24.33 -33.58
C LEU A 675 36.69 24.73 -34.65
N VAL A 676 37.97 24.50 -34.39
CA VAL A 676 39.06 24.74 -35.36
C VAL A 676 38.94 23.80 -36.56
N ARG A 677 38.62 22.52 -36.35
CA ARG A 677 38.34 21.57 -37.43
C ARG A 677 37.18 22.05 -38.30
N ASN A 678 36.08 22.48 -37.69
CA ASN A 678 34.91 23.00 -38.42
C ASN A 678 35.25 24.26 -39.22
N LEU A 679 36.06 25.17 -38.67
CA LEU A 679 36.54 26.35 -39.37
C LEU A 679 37.41 25.96 -40.57
N ALA A 680 38.39 25.06 -40.37
CA ALA A 680 39.28 24.58 -41.44
C ALA A 680 38.49 23.90 -42.58
N SER A 681 37.57 22.99 -42.25
CA SER A 681 36.67 22.34 -43.22
C SER A 681 35.86 23.36 -44.01
N ARG A 682 35.29 24.36 -43.33
CA ARG A 682 34.48 25.41 -43.98
C ARG A 682 35.32 26.25 -44.94
N VAL A 683 36.52 26.64 -44.55
CA VAL A 683 37.44 27.44 -45.39
C VAL A 683 37.78 26.70 -46.69
N LEU A 684 38.08 25.40 -46.63
CA LEU A 684 38.38 24.60 -47.83
C LEU A 684 37.17 24.49 -48.76
N ILE A 685 36.00 24.12 -48.23
CA ILE A 685 34.77 23.99 -49.04
C ILE A 685 34.38 25.32 -49.66
N PHE A 686 34.45 26.40 -48.87
CA PHE A 686 34.07 27.73 -49.34
C PHE A 686 35.01 28.22 -50.44
N PHE A 687 36.31 27.99 -50.30
CA PHE A 687 37.28 28.27 -51.37
C PHE A 687 36.97 27.49 -52.64
N ILE A 688 36.81 26.17 -52.56
CA ILE A 688 36.53 25.31 -53.73
C ILE A 688 35.26 25.76 -54.45
N ARG A 689 34.21 26.09 -53.69
CA ARG A 689 32.96 26.63 -54.25
C ARG A 689 33.23 27.90 -55.04
N HIS A 690 33.90 28.90 -54.46
CA HIS A 690 34.13 30.16 -55.15
C HIS A 690 35.14 30.05 -56.31
N ALA A 691 36.14 29.17 -56.19
CA ALA A 691 37.05 28.82 -57.27
C ALA A 691 36.32 28.19 -58.47
N SER A 692 35.30 27.35 -58.24
CA SER A 692 34.47 26.77 -59.30
C SER A 692 33.58 27.78 -60.03
N LEU A 693 33.30 28.93 -59.40
CA LEU A 693 32.47 30.00 -59.97
C LEU A 693 33.27 31.03 -60.79
N VAL A 694 34.61 30.96 -60.78
CA VAL A 694 35.46 31.91 -61.52
C VAL A 694 35.32 31.71 -63.02
N ARG A 695 34.96 32.79 -63.72
CA ARG A 695 34.81 32.82 -65.18
C ARG A 695 35.02 34.25 -65.70
N PRO A 696 35.77 34.45 -66.81
CA PRO A 696 36.51 33.47 -67.60
C PRO A 696 37.80 33.00 -66.89
N LEU A 697 38.26 31.78 -67.21
CA LEU A 697 39.45 31.15 -66.62
C LEU A 697 40.45 30.75 -67.73
N SER A 698 41.53 31.52 -67.88
CA SER A 698 42.60 31.23 -68.86
C SER A 698 43.60 30.18 -68.34
N GLU A 699 44.54 29.71 -69.19
CA GLU A 699 45.61 28.79 -68.77
C GLU A 699 46.52 29.39 -67.67
N SER A 700 46.88 30.67 -67.79
CA SER A 700 47.58 31.43 -66.74
C SER A 700 46.73 31.55 -65.47
N GLY A 701 45.41 31.75 -65.62
CA GLY A 701 44.46 31.76 -64.50
C GLY A 701 44.35 30.41 -63.78
N LYS A 702 44.42 29.28 -64.50
CA LYS A 702 44.46 27.92 -63.92
C LYS A 702 45.73 27.70 -63.10
N LEU A 703 46.89 28.10 -63.61
CA LEU A 703 48.16 28.01 -62.87
C LEU A 703 48.13 28.85 -61.58
N ARG A 704 47.58 30.07 -61.65
CA ARG A 704 47.38 30.93 -60.48
C ARG A 704 46.43 30.29 -59.46
N MET A 705 45.30 29.75 -59.90
CA MET A 705 44.35 29.03 -59.02
C MET A 705 45.01 27.82 -58.34
N ALA A 706 45.77 27.02 -59.09
CA ALA A 706 46.47 25.85 -58.54
C ALA A 706 47.51 26.22 -57.48
N ARG A 707 48.15 27.39 -57.65
CA ARG A 707 49.05 27.98 -56.66
C ARG A 707 48.28 28.43 -55.41
N ASP A 708 47.22 29.21 -55.58
CA ASP A 708 46.36 29.67 -54.48
C ASP A 708 45.82 28.48 -53.66
N MET A 709 45.48 27.36 -54.32
CA MET A 709 45.10 26.11 -53.65
C MET A 709 46.22 25.50 -52.81
N ALA A 710 47.46 25.52 -53.30
CA ALA A 710 48.62 25.00 -52.57
C ALA A 710 48.95 25.88 -51.35
N GLU A 711 48.87 27.20 -51.54
CA GLU A 711 49.05 28.21 -50.48
C GLU A 711 47.97 28.10 -49.40
N LEU A 712 46.72 27.83 -49.79
CA LEU A 712 45.62 27.56 -48.87
C LEU A 712 45.82 26.25 -48.10
N GLU A 713 46.17 25.17 -48.80
CA GLU A 713 46.45 23.85 -48.20
C GLU A 713 47.54 23.98 -47.13
N LEU A 714 48.64 24.67 -47.46
CA LEU A 714 49.74 24.94 -46.55
C LEU A 714 49.31 25.78 -45.34
N ALA A 715 48.60 26.88 -45.57
CA ALA A 715 48.16 27.80 -44.53
C ALA A 715 47.22 27.11 -43.51
N VAL A 716 46.25 26.34 -44.00
CA VAL A 716 45.31 25.59 -43.16
C VAL A 716 46.04 24.48 -42.40
N SER A 717 46.91 23.72 -43.07
CA SER A 717 47.64 22.60 -42.46
C SER A 717 48.59 23.04 -41.36
N GLN A 718 49.29 24.17 -41.54
CA GLN A 718 50.29 24.64 -40.56
C GLN A 718 49.66 25.41 -39.40
N ASN A 719 48.57 26.15 -39.65
CA ASN A 719 48.07 27.16 -38.71
C ASN A 719 46.67 26.91 -38.16
N LEU A 720 45.84 26.08 -38.80
CA LEU A 720 44.50 25.75 -38.30
C LEU A 720 44.43 24.30 -37.82
N PHE A 721 44.45 23.34 -38.74
CA PHE A 721 44.20 21.93 -38.44
C PHE A 721 44.91 21.02 -39.44
N PRO A 722 45.41 19.84 -39.03
CA PRO A 722 45.98 18.85 -39.95
C PRO A 722 44.97 18.47 -41.05
N VAL A 723 45.29 18.79 -42.31
CA VAL A 723 44.35 18.68 -43.42
C VAL A 723 43.97 17.22 -43.73
N GLU A 724 44.85 16.27 -43.42
CA GLU A 724 44.62 14.84 -43.61
C GLU A 724 43.47 14.32 -42.74
N GLN A 725 43.24 14.96 -41.60
CA GLN A 725 42.18 14.60 -40.64
C GLN A 725 40.83 15.27 -40.96
N LEU A 726 40.75 16.13 -41.98
CA LEU A 726 39.50 16.80 -42.37
C LEU A 726 38.57 15.89 -43.18
N GLY A 727 39.09 14.86 -43.86
CA GLY A 727 38.30 13.93 -44.66
C GLY A 727 37.80 14.54 -45.98
N ALA A 728 36.49 14.54 -46.21
CA ALA A 728 35.88 14.94 -47.49
C ALA A 728 36.25 16.36 -47.99
N PRO A 729 36.28 17.42 -47.14
CA PRO A 729 36.74 18.76 -47.54
C PRO A 729 38.14 18.78 -48.16
N TYR A 730 39.07 17.98 -47.60
CA TYR A 730 40.44 17.91 -48.09
C TYR A 730 40.53 17.08 -49.37
N ARG A 731 39.81 15.96 -49.47
CA ARG A 731 39.71 15.17 -50.72
C ARG A 731 39.18 16.03 -51.87
N ALA A 732 38.16 16.85 -51.61
CA ALA A 732 37.62 17.78 -52.60
C ALA A 732 38.69 18.80 -53.08
N LEU A 733 39.49 19.37 -52.17
CA LEU A 733 40.58 20.28 -52.56
C LEU A 733 41.61 19.58 -53.45
N ARG A 734 42.02 18.37 -53.06
CA ARG A 734 43.00 17.55 -53.78
C ARG A 734 42.49 17.09 -55.15
N ALA A 735 41.19 16.82 -55.27
CA ALA A 735 40.55 16.43 -56.51
C ALA A 735 40.32 17.62 -57.46
N PHE A 736 39.98 18.81 -56.93
CA PHE A 736 39.71 19.99 -57.75
C PHE A 736 40.98 20.48 -58.50
N ARG A 737 42.15 20.38 -57.88
CA ARG A 737 43.43 20.89 -58.43
C ARG A 737 43.85 20.23 -59.75
N PRO A 738 43.81 18.89 -59.94
CA PRO A 738 44.01 18.28 -61.25
C PRO A 738 42.83 18.50 -62.19
N VAL A 739 41.59 18.56 -61.67
CA VAL A 739 40.38 18.74 -62.50
C VAL A 739 40.43 20.01 -63.35
N ILE A 740 40.94 21.13 -62.83
CA ILE A 740 41.03 22.38 -63.60
C ILE A 740 41.94 22.29 -64.85
N PHE A 741 42.87 21.32 -64.90
CA PHE A 741 43.77 21.10 -66.05
C PHE A 741 43.30 19.99 -67.00
N LEU A 742 42.34 19.15 -66.58
CA LEU A 742 41.82 18.09 -67.44
C LEU A 742 41.05 18.67 -68.64
N GLU A 743 41.21 18.05 -69.80
CA GLU A 743 40.38 18.34 -70.96
C GLU A 743 38.91 17.97 -70.70
N THR A 744 37.97 18.68 -71.35
CA THR A 744 36.53 18.44 -71.19
C THR A 744 36.11 17.01 -71.58
N SER A 745 36.81 16.39 -72.54
CA SER A 745 36.62 15.01 -72.98
C SER A 745 37.01 13.97 -71.93
N GLN A 746 38.00 14.27 -71.08
CA GLN A 746 38.57 13.35 -70.09
C GLN A 746 37.89 13.46 -68.73
N LEU A 747 37.07 14.50 -68.52
CA LEU A 747 36.48 14.78 -67.22
C LEU A 747 35.48 13.70 -66.79
N GLU A 748 34.68 13.17 -67.73
CA GLU A 748 33.63 12.19 -67.44
C GLU A 748 34.17 10.86 -66.86
N ALA A 749 35.29 10.36 -67.39
CA ALA A 749 35.89 9.10 -66.99
C ALA A 749 36.81 9.22 -65.77
N SER A 750 36.97 10.44 -65.22
CA SER A 750 37.93 10.71 -64.16
C SER A 750 37.42 10.27 -62.78
N PRO A 751 38.17 9.44 -62.02
CA PRO A 751 37.79 9.06 -60.66
C PRO A 751 37.76 10.24 -59.69
N LEU A 752 38.40 11.36 -60.05
CA LEU A 752 38.47 12.58 -59.25
C LEU A 752 37.09 13.24 -59.06
N LEU A 753 36.11 12.93 -59.90
CA LEU A 753 34.74 13.42 -59.74
C LEU A 753 34.02 12.83 -58.52
N GLN A 754 34.44 11.65 -58.02
CA GLN A 754 33.82 11.02 -56.85
C GLN A 754 34.15 11.75 -55.55
N ASP A 755 35.29 12.44 -55.51
CA ASP A 755 35.77 13.19 -54.36
C ASP A 755 35.31 14.66 -54.36
N LEU A 756 34.56 15.09 -55.38
CA LEU A 756 34.04 16.45 -55.53
C LEU A 756 32.52 16.48 -55.39
N PRO A 757 31.96 17.47 -54.68
CA PRO A 757 30.53 17.74 -54.76
C PRO A 757 30.13 17.99 -56.22
N LEU A 758 29.07 17.34 -56.68
CA LEU A 758 28.65 17.43 -58.08
C LEU A 758 28.25 18.86 -58.44
N SER A 759 27.68 19.58 -57.47
CA SER A 759 27.45 21.01 -57.56
C SER A 759 28.72 21.79 -57.93
N VAL A 760 29.87 21.53 -57.33
CA VAL A 760 31.15 22.19 -57.65
C VAL A 760 31.60 21.86 -59.08
N THR A 761 31.50 20.59 -59.48
CA THR A 761 31.88 20.14 -60.84
C THR A 761 31.03 20.84 -61.91
N LEU A 762 29.71 20.88 -61.73
CA LEU A 762 28.79 21.52 -62.67
C LEU A 762 29.02 23.03 -62.75
N HIS A 763 29.35 23.69 -61.63
CA HIS A 763 29.70 25.11 -61.65
C HIS A 763 31.01 25.38 -62.40
N HIS A 764 32.03 24.55 -62.18
CA HIS A 764 33.30 24.67 -62.91
C HIS A 764 33.12 24.50 -64.42
N LEU A 765 32.21 23.63 -64.87
CA LEU A 765 31.95 23.41 -66.30
C LEU A 765 31.49 24.69 -67.04
N TYR A 766 30.83 25.64 -66.39
CA TYR A 766 30.51 26.94 -66.99
C TYR A 766 31.76 27.73 -67.43
N SER A 767 32.90 27.56 -66.74
CA SER A 767 34.16 28.22 -67.11
C SER A 767 34.70 27.71 -68.46
N ARG A 768 34.32 26.50 -68.88
CA ARG A 768 34.71 25.86 -70.14
C ARG A 768 33.71 26.11 -71.28
N GLY A 769 32.54 26.66 -70.97
CA GLY A 769 31.46 26.89 -71.92
C GLY A 769 31.51 28.28 -72.58
N PRO A 770 30.83 28.46 -73.73
CA PRO A 770 30.76 29.74 -74.45
C PRO A 770 30.04 30.81 -73.62
N GLU A 771 30.38 32.10 -73.78
CA GLU A 771 29.83 33.22 -72.98
C GLU A 771 28.29 33.27 -72.95
N GLU A 772 27.65 32.76 -74.00
CA GLU A 772 26.21 32.65 -74.16
C GLU A 772 25.53 31.72 -73.13
N LEU A 773 26.25 30.71 -72.65
CA LEU A 773 25.81 29.80 -71.59
C LEU A 773 26.00 30.49 -70.23
N GLN A 774 25.01 31.28 -69.81
CA GLN A 774 25.06 32.00 -68.53
C GLN A 774 24.91 31.05 -67.35
N SER A 775 25.74 31.24 -66.30
CA SER A 775 25.58 30.49 -65.05
C SER A 775 24.31 30.92 -64.29
N PRO A 776 23.78 30.10 -63.36
CA PRO A 776 22.60 30.48 -62.57
C PRO A 776 22.78 31.79 -61.81
N MET A 777 24.01 32.06 -61.34
CA MET A 777 24.40 33.33 -60.71
C MET A 777 24.26 34.52 -61.67
N GLN A 778 24.75 34.38 -62.92
CA GLN A 778 24.69 35.41 -63.95
C GLN A 778 23.26 35.64 -64.45
N ARG A 779 22.49 34.57 -64.70
CA ARG A 779 21.09 34.63 -65.13
C ARG A 779 20.22 35.39 -64.14
N ASN A 780 20.39 35.11 -62.85
CA ASN A 780 19.58 35.71 -61.79
C ASN A 780 20.16 37.02 -61.24
N ARG A 781 21.28 37.52 -61.80
CA ARG A 781 21.98 38.75 -61.38
C ARG A 781 22.29 38.79 -59.88
N LEU A 782 22.68 37.64 -59.31
CA LEU A 782 23.04 37.53 -57.91
C LEU A 782 24.51 37.89 -57.70
N THR A 783 24.83 38.50 -56.55
CA THR A 783 26.23 38.67 -56.14
C THR A 783 26.82 37.32 -55.73
N PRO A 784 28.15 37.12 -55.83
CA PRO A 784 28.80 35.88 -55.41
C PRO A 784 28.46 35.49 -53.97
N GLN A 785 28.37 36.47 -53.07
CA GLN A 785 27.97 36.27 -51.67
C GLN A 785 26.51 35.77 -51.54
N LYS A 786 25.54 36.44 -52.19
CA LYS A 786 24.13 36.03 -52.15
C LYS A 786 23.92 34.65 -52.76
N TYR A 787 24.66 34.34 -53.82
CA TYR A 787 24.61 33.04 -54.46
C TYR A 787 25.21 31.94 -53.57
N SER A 788 26.33 32.21 -52.90
CA SER A 788 26.94 31.26 -51.96
C SER A 788 26.05 30.96 -50.76
N LEU A 789 25.37 31.98 -50.21
CA LEU A 789 24.37 31.78 -49.15
C LEU A 789 23.20 30.91 -49.65
N TRP A 790 22.72 31.14 -50.87
CA TRP A 790 21.69 30.29 -51.47
C TRP A 790 22.16 28.84 -51.66
N LEU A 791 23.44 28.62 -52.03
CA LEU A 791 24.03 27.28 -52.12
C LEU A 791 24.18 26.59 -50.76
N ASP A 792 24.33 27.33 -49.66
CA ASP A 792 24.33 26.77 -48.30
C ASP A 792 22.93 26.35 -47.84
N GLU A 793 21.88 27.05 -48.28
CA GLU A 793 20.49 26.78 -47.90
C GLU A 793 19.81 25.68 -48.74
N LYS A 794 20.34 25.36 -49.93
CA LYS A 794 19.70 24.44 -50.89
C LYS A 794 20.51 23.16 -51.10
N GLY A 795 19.82 22.02 -51.16
CA GLY A 795 20.41 20.73 -51.51
C GLY A 795 20.77 20.61 -53.00
N GLU A 796 21.55 19.58 -53.35
CA GLU A 796 22.10 19.40 -54.71
C GLU A 796 21.02 19.33 -55.81
N ASP A 797 19.81 18.83 -55.53
CA ASP A 797 18.71 18.74 -56.51
C ASP A 797 18.16 20.11 -56.91
N GLN A 798 18.04 21.02 -55.95
CA GLN A 798 17.57 22.38 -56.21
C GLN A 798 18.65 23.18 -56.93
N ILE A 799 19.92 22.92 -56.61
CA ILE A 799 21.06 23.46 -57.34
C ILE A 799 21.02 22.97 -58.80
N TRP A 800 20.80 21.67 -59.01
CA TRP A 800 20.65 21.09 -60.34
C TRP A 800 19.48 21.67 -61.12
N LYS A 801 18.30 21.86 -60.53
CA LYS A 801 17.17 22.52 -61.20
C LYS A 801 17.52 23.91 -61.70
N GLY A 802 18.25 24.69 -60.90
CA GLY A 802 18.76 26.00 -61.31
C GLY A 802 19.72 25.92 -62.50
N ILE A 803 20.64 24.94 -62.49
CA ILE A 803 21.60 24.68 -63.58
C ILE A 803 20.92 24.16 -64.84
N LYS A 804 19.92 23.27 -64.70
CA LYS A 804 19.14 22.72 -65.81
C LYS A 804 18.37 23.82 -66.53
N ALA A 805 17.76 24.74 -65.78
CA ALA A 805 17.05 25.86 -66.37
C ALA A 805 17.97 26.75 -67.22
N THR A 806 19.23 26.96 -66.83
CA THR A 806 20.21 27.71 -67.65
C THR A 806 20.68 26.93 -68.88
N LEU A 807 20.75 25.60 -68.79
CA LEU A 807 21.02 24.74 -69.94
C LEU A 807 19.85 24.77 -70.94
N ASP A 808 18.61 24.73 -70.46
CA ASP A 808 17.40 24.81 -71.30
C ASP A 808 17.32 26.16 -72.04
N ASP A 809 17.62 27.27 -71.35
CA ASP A 809 17.70 28.61 -71.96
C ASP A 809 18.77 28.69 -73.05
N TYR A 810 19.96 28.09 -72.83
CA TYR A 810 21.02 28.01 -73.83
C TYR A 810 20.58 27.18 -75.04
N ALA A 811 19.95 26.04 -74.81
CA ALA A 811 19.45 25.18 -75.88
C ALA A 811 18.37 25.87 -76.73
N ALA A 812 17.48 26.65 -76.09
CA ALA A 812 16.49 27.46 -76.79
C ALA A 812 17.15 28.53 -77.68
N LYS A 813 18.20 29.21 -77.19
CA LYS A 813 18.95 30.22 -77.96
C LYS A 813 19.70 29.61 -79.16
N VAL A 814 20.38 28.47 -78.97
CA VAL A 814 21.09 27.77 -80.06
C VAL A 814 20.10 27.30 -81.14
N ARG A 815 18.96 26.72 -80.74
CA ARG A 815 17.90 26.28 -81.67
C ARG A 815 17.26 27.46 -82.42
N ALA A 816 17.07 28.60 -81.76
CA ALA A 816 16.54 29.81 -82.38
C ALA A 816 17.46 30.39 -83.48
N ARG A 817 18.77 30.11 -83.42
CA ARG A 817 19.75 30.50 -84.45
C ARG A 817 19.88 29.51 -85.61
N GLY A 818 19.29 28.32 -85.50
CA GLY A 818 19.37 27.27 -86.52
C GLY A 818 20.64 26.41 -86.44
N ASP A 819 21.48 26.60 -85.43
CA ASP A 819 22.69 25.79 -85.22
C ASP A 819 22.31 24.39 -84.69
N LYS A 820 22.94 23.35 -85.23
CA LYS A 820 22.73 21.94 -84.81
C LYS A 820 23.79 21.42 -83.84
N GLU A 821 24.89 22.16 -83.67
CA GLU A 821 26.01 21.77 -82.82
C GLU A 821 25.96 22.53 -81.49
N PHE A 822 25.91 21.79 -80.39
CA PHE A 822 26.02 22.35 -79.04
C PHE A 822 27.49 22.33 -78.59
N SER A 823 27.89 23.25 -77.72
CA SER A 823 29.18 23.17 -77.05
C SER A 823 29.37 21.80 -76.36
N PRO A 824 30.57 21.18 -76.40
CA PRO A 824 30.83 19.88 -75.78
C PRO A 824 30.57 19.85 -74.25
N VAL A 825 30.49 21.03 -73.62
CA VAL A 825 30.13 21.19 -72.21
C VAL A 825 28.64 20.93 -71.95
N TYR A 826 27.76 21.29 -72.88
CA TYR A 826 26.31 21.15 -72.73
C TYR A 826 25.84 19.69 -72.53
N PRO A 827 26.19 18.71 -73.39
CA PRO A 827 25.78 17.32 -73.20
C PRO A 827 26.44 16.69 -71.96
N LEU A 828 27.68 17.10 -71.62
CA LEU A 828 28.37 16.64 -70.43
C LEU A 828 27.66 17.09 -69.14
N MET A 829 27.26 18.36 -69.04
CA MET A 829 26.52 18.88 -67.89
C MET A 829 25.14 18.23 -67.73
N LEU A 830 24.43 17.96 -68.84
CA LEU A 830 23.16 17.22 -68.81
C LEU A 830 23.36 15.80 -68.28
N LYS A 831 24.37 15.07 -68.77
CA LYS A 831 24.64 13.70 -68.36
C LYS A 831 25.03 13.61 -66.88
N LEU A 832 25.92 14.50 -66.42
CA LEU A 832 26.37 14.57 -65.03
C LEU A 832 25.27 15.04 -64.06
N GLY A 833 24.38 15.95 -64.47
CA GLY A 833 23.29 16.39 -63.61
C GLY A 833 22.09 15.44 -63.60
N SER A 834 21.83 14.73 -64.70
CA SER A 834 20.76 13.73 -64.76
C SER A 834 20.98 12.53 -63.83
N SER A 835 22.23 12.24 -63.42
CA SER A 835 22.49 11.22 -62.40
C SER A 835 21.99 11.59 -61.01
N LEU A 836 21.79 12.89 -60.70
CA LEU A 836 21.13 13.31 -59.45
C LEU A 836 19.64 12.94 -59.44
N SER A 837 18.97 13.12 -60.57
CA SER A 837 17.55 12.77 -60.72
C SER A 837 17.28 11.26 -60.82
N ALA A 838 18.30 10.45 -61.12
CA ALA A 838 18.18 8.99 -61.23
C ALA A 838 18.38 8.25 -59.89
N ASN A 839 19.03 8.88 -58.90
CA ASN A 839 19.25 8.29 -57.57
C ASN A 839 18.02 8.37 -56.63
N GLU A 840 16.89 8.92 -57.09
CA GLU A 840 15.59 8.93 -56.40
C GLU A 840 14.52 8.03 -57.08
N SER A 841 14.92 7.12 -57.98
CA SER A 841 14.02 6.09 -58.56
C SER A 841 14.11 4.76 -57.81
#